data_AF-A0A7T8ADC9-F1
#
_entry.id   AF-A0A7T8ADC9-F1
#
_cell.length_a   1.000
_cell.length_b   1.000
_cell.length_c   1.000
_cell.angle_alpha   90.00
_cell.angle_beta   90.00
_cell.angle_gamma   90.00
#
_symmetry.space_group_name_H-M   'P 1'
#
loop_
_entity.id
_entity.type
_entity.pdbx_description
1 polymer ?
#
loop_
_entity_poly.entity_id
_entity_poly.type
_entity_poly.pdbx_seq_one_letter_code
_entity_poly.pdbx_strand_id
1 'polypeptide(L)'
;MKITTSFWTASAVAVLTSTVLAQGAAEQAAAPASQRAMTAPPPAQAAGSVSRFITLGELGLSDGFEMDGLSGTRELYFPVPAGLDIGDMRLRLPYRSDAAFESRRAVGIEIGGRTRFTAALPDGYSEGVIDIPLSPDMIEGGFLAARIDYSGAITEDRCVDQRVSGAYLAFDGTGGLSARLGRGGLSDVGVLAAAMPRAVNIVLPPNPRPSEAAAALSLLLGFPDARLAGDRDERGTDDARWSSGTVRIARGNGPALAVVDGSNGPALQIGGDDPVAAVRFLRSRGRTLAATPAAATAGRTATGDAQTLTIADLGADTTPKSFAENAEWGVSIPASAIPAGERMTGAELDVAVAVRQGATKPVISVTMNGVLLASATAAMDEPTRIPVTFPAGIAASRNRMEVRVTRQTAGGDCRFAPQGYPAQLLPSSRIVTAPAGPPADFSDLPAALNGGFTAVLRGPGDLGPVAALLGPLVNADADITVTYGEVPDDGPVVFVGTDAPAGFDPVVRFDQGAIRLDSPAGETILDSAAIARHTTVQFGEMGDRTLLWIRPGSAFASLAQSTEPAVLGFGNVAFLDGDRIDFAFNSERERLIDIRYPERFSVWQFFERYRLWIIGLGWLLVTLGFVYLLRRVLSSSRSDD
;
A
#
# COMPACT_ATOMS: atom_id res chain seq x y z
N MET A 1 -54.25 -24.17 -22.38
CA MET A 1 -55.11 -24.27 -23.59
C MET A 1 -54.17 -24.70 -24.72
N LYS A 2 -54.06 -26.02 -25.00
CA LYS A 2 -54.55 -26.70 -26.23
C LYS A 2 -53.83 -26.18 -27.50
N ILE A 3 -53.01 -26.92 -28.26
CA ILE A 3 -53.27 -28.15 -29.06
C ILE A 3 -51.94 -28.47 -29.82
N THR A 4 -51.27 -29.62 -29.62
CA THR A 4 -51.28 -30.92 -30.38
C THR A 4 -50.58 -30.96 -31.76
N THR A 5 -49.57 -31.85 -31.90
CA THR A 5 -49.42 -33.04 -32.81
C THR A 5 -49.00 -32.77 -34.27
N SER A 6 -48.28 -33.60 -35.05
CA SER A 6 -47.53 -34.87 -34.89
C SER A 6 -47.09 -35.38 -36.30
N PHE A 7 -46.06 -36.25 -36.35
CA PHE A 7 -45.74 -37.28 -37.37
C PHE A 7 -45.33 -36.88 -38.82
N TRP A 8 -44.28 -37.54 -39.36
CA TRP A 8 -44.38 -38.57 -40.41
C TRP A 8 -43.01 -39.28 -40.65
N THR A 9 -43.06 -40.60 -40.72
CA THR A 9 -42.03 -41.56 -41.14
C THR A 9 -42.36 -42.09 -42.53
N ALA A 10 -41.39 -42.38 -43.41
CA ALA A 10 -41.45 -43.53 -44.35
C ALA A 10 -40.16 -43.71 -45.19
N SER A 11 -39.83 -44.99 -45.39
CA SER A 11 -38.66 -45.60 -46.04
C SER A 11 -38.82 -45.85 -47.57
N ALA A 12 -37.70 -46.14 -48.26
CA ALA A 12 -37.50 -47.11 -49.38
C ALA A 12 -36.17 -46.73 -50.11
N VAL A 13 -35.10 -47.51 -50.30
CA VAL A 13 -34.78 -48.89 -50.77
C VAL A 13 -34.99 -49.13 -52.28
N ALA A 14 -33.87 -49.57 -52.92
CA ALA A 14 -33.67 -50.40 -54.13
C ALA A 14 -32.88 -49.67 -55.26
N VAL A 15 -31.63 -50.01 -55.65
CA VAL A 15 -30.95 -51.26 -56.09
C VAL A 15 -30.91 -51.42 -57.63
N LEU A 16 -29.74 -51.88 -58.13
CA LEU A 16 -29.36 -52.38 -59.49
C LEU A 16 -28.66 -51.36 -60.44
N THR A 17 -27.64 -51.69 -61.25
CA THR A 17 -26.46 -52.60 -61.29
C THR A 17 -25.87 -52.51 -62.72
N SER A 18 -24.56 -52.76 -62.87
CA SER A 18 -23.86 -53.25 -64.10
C SER A 18 -23.61 -52.23 -65.22
N THR A 19 -22.48 -52.16 -65.98
CA THR A 19 -21.51 -53.16 -66.51
C THR A 19 -20.23 -52.41 -67.01
N VAL A 20 -18.99 -52.80 -66.65
CA VAL A 20 -17.94 -53.63 -67.34
C VAL A 20 -17.27 -53.07 -68.63
N LEU A 21 -15.92 -53.23 -68.69
CA LEU A 21 -14.94 -53.23 -69.81
C LEU A 21 -14.19 -51.91 -70.06
N ALA A 22 -12.89 -51.82 -70.34
CA ALA A 22 -11.80 -52.80 -70.51
C ALA A 22 -10.43 -52.09 -70.39
N GLN A 23 -9.37 -52.90 -70.34
CA GLN A 23 -7.97 -52.60 -70.04
C GLN A 23 -7.23 -51.70 -71.05
N GLY A 24 -6.19 -51.02 -70.55
CA GLY A 24 -5.08 -50.48 -71.33
C GLY A 24 -3.91 -50.15 -70.40
N ALA A 25 -2.99 -51.11 -70.24
CA ALA A 25 -1.75 -50.92 -69.50
C ALA A 25 -0.77 -50.07 -70.33
N ALA A 26 -0.29 -48.96 -69.77
CA ALA A 26 0.89 -48.26 -70.24
C ALA A 26 1.76 -47.97 -69.01
N GLU A 27 2.95 -48.56 -69.06
CA GLU A 27 4.00 -48.54 -68.06
C GLU A 27 4.61 -47.13 -67.96
N GLN A 28 4.46 -46.48 -66.80
CA GLN A 28 5.24 -45.29 -66.44
C GLN A 28 5.97 -45.57 -65.14
N ALA A 29 7.30 -45.53 -65.24
CA ALA A 29 8.26 -45.83 -64.20
C ALA A 29 8.00 -45.05 -62.91
N ALA A 30 7.80 -45.77 -61.81
CA ALA A 30 7.75 -45.22 -60.46
C ALA A 30 9.16 -44.88 -59.98
N ALA A 31 9.42 -43.59 -59.75
CA ALA A 31 10.56 -43.12 -58.97
C ALA A 31 10.44 -43.59 -57.50
N PRO A 32 11.55 -43.86 -56.80
CA PRO A 32 11.52 -44.51 -55.49
C PRO A 32 10.88 -43.59 -54.44
N ALA A 33 9.89 -44.14 -53.73
CA ALA A 33 9.29 -43.53 -52.55
C ALA A 33 10.35 -43.44 -51.44
N SER A 34 10.86 -42.23 -51.22
CA SER A 34 11.63 -41.90 -50.02
C SER A 34 10.67 -41.89 -48.84
N GLN A 35 10.78 -42.87 -47.94
CA GLN A 35 10.11 -42.87 -46.65
C GLN A 35 10.58 -41.63 -45.89
N ARG A 36 9.75 -40.58 -45.90
CA ARG A 36 9.91 -39.42 -45.03
C ARG A 36 9.61 -39.92 -43.63
N ALA A 37 10.66 -40.19 -42.87
CA ALA A 37 10.56 -40.47 -41.44
C ALA A 37 9.68 -39.37 -40.83
N MET A 38 8.53 -39.76 -40.29
CA MET A 38 7.75 -38.91 -39.39
C MET A 38 8.68 -38.57 -38.24
N THR A 39 9.26 -37.38 -38.29
CA THR A 39 9.97 -36.81 -37.16
C THR A 39 8.94 -36.74 -36.04
N ALA A 40 9.15 -37.54 -35.01
CA ALA A 40 8.41 -37.39 -33.77
C ALA A 40 8.41 -35.89 -33.41
N PRO A 41 7.30 -35.33 -32.89
CA PRO A 41 7.33 -34.01 -32.30
C PRO A 41 8.55 -33.96 -31.39
N PRO A 42 9.40 -32.91 -31.45
CA PRO A 42 10.50 -32.80 -30.52
C PRO A 42 9.91 -33.02 -29.12
N PRO A 43 10.57 -33.81 -28.25
CA PRO A 43 10.11 -33.96 -26.88
C PRO A 43 9.85 -32.56 -26.36
N ALA A 44 8.65 -32.32 -25.82
CA ALA A 44 8.30 -31.07 -25.18
C ALA A 44 9.51 -30.68 -24.34
N GLN A 45 10.15 -29.55 -24.68
CA GLN A 45 11.24 -29.00 -23.90
C GLN A 45 10.79 -29.11 -22.45
N ALA A 46 11.58 -29.79 -21.61
CA ALA A 46 11.23 -30.05 -20.23
C ALA A 46 10.68 -28.74 -19.65
N ALA A 47 9.37 -28.67 -19.45
CA ALA A 47 8.73 -27.43 -19.08
C ALA A 47 9.28 -27.13 -17.70
N GLY A 48 10.17 -26.13 -17.62
CA GLY A 48 10.80 -25.77 -16.35
C GLY A 48 9.70 -25.53 -15.31
N SER A 49 9.98 -25.77 -14.05
CA SER A 49 9.08 -25.40 -12.97
C SER A 49 9.73 -24.36 -12.09
N VAL A 50 8.93 -23.63 -11.34
CA VAL A 50 9.38 -22.60 -10.43
C VAL A 50 8.77 -22.84 -9.06
N SER A 51 9.57 -22.78 -7.99
CA SER A 51 9.07 -22.92 -6.63
C SER A 51 8.56 -21.58 -6.12
N ARG A 52 7.31 -21.52 -5.68
CA ARG A 52 6.64 -20.34 -5.11
C ARG A 52 6.30 -20.59 -3.64
N PHE A 53 6.53 -19.59 -2.80
CA PHE A 53 6.20 -19.63 -1.38
C PHE A 53 5.40 -18.38 -0.99
N ILE A 54 4.11 -18.51 -0.75
CA ILE A 54 3.21 -17.42 -0.35
C ILE A 54 3.18 -17.36 1.17
N THR A 55 3.86 -16.38 1.77
CA THR A 55 3.95 -16.21 3.22
C THR A 55 2.65 -15.62 3.81
N LEU A 56 2.47 -15.74 5.13
CA LEU A 56 1.43 -15.01 5.85
C LEU A 56 1.66 -13.49 5.76
N GLY A 57 2.92 -13.05 5.74
CA GLY A 57 3.26 -11.65 5.46
C GLY A 57 2.75 -11.17 4.11
N GLU A 58 2.85 -12.00 3.07
CA GLU A 58 2.24 -11.69 1.76
C GLU A 58 0.71 -11.65 1.82
N LEU A 59 0.06 -12.32 2.78
CA LEU A 59 -1.39 -12.18 3.03
C LEU A 59 -1.74 -10.94 3.88
N GLY A 60 -0.76 -10.11 4.25
CA GLY A 60 -0.95 -8.93 5.11
C GLY A 60 -0.79 -9.21 6.60
N LEU A 61 -0.27 -10.38 6.98
CA LEU A 61 0.03 -10.78 8.36
C LEU A 61 1.55 -10.83 8.55
N SER A 62 2.22 -9.68 8.42
CA SER A 62 3.70 -9.58 8.42
C SER A 62 4.35 -10.14 9.68
N ASP A 63 3.76 -9.87 10.84
CA ASP A 63 4.19 -10.42 12.14
C ASP A 63 3.49 -11.74 12.50
N GLY A 64 2.68 -12.26 11.58
CA GLY A 64 1.80 -13.40 11.80
C GLY A 64 0.51 -13.02 12.55
N PHE A 65 0.04 -13.90 13.42
CA PHE A 65 -1.14 -13.65 14.25
C PHE A 65 -1.13 -14.51 15.52
N GLU A 66 -1.85 -14.07 16.54
CA GLU A 66 -1.96 -14.73 17.84
C GLU A 66 -3.43 -14.94 18.20
N MET A 67 -3.71 -16.07 18.86
CA MET A 67 -5.01 -16.40 19.43
C MET A 67 -4.85 -16.53 20.94
N ASP A 68 -5.38 -15.55 21.65
CA ASP A 68 -5.31 -15.47 23.11
C ASP A 68 -6.36 -16.35 23.80
N GLY A 69 -6.02 -16.81 25.00
CA GLY A 69 -6.85 -17.62 25.86
C GLY A 69 -6.84 -19.11 25.48
N LEU A 70 -8.00 -19.73 25.57
CA LEU A 70 -8.20 -21.18 25.40
C LEU A 70 -9.10 -21.52 24.21
N SER A 71 -9.44 -20.55 23.37
CA SER A 71 -10.17 -20.80 22.14
C SER A 71 -9.92 -19.71 21.11
N GLY A 72 -9.92 -20.09 19.85
CA GLY A 72 -9.77 -19.14 18.74
C GLY A 72 -9.96 -19.85 17.41
N THR A 73 -10.44 -19.11 16.42
CA THR A 73 -10.54 -19.61 15.05
C THR A 73 -10.03 -18.54 14.09
N ARG A 74 -9.20 -18.94 13.13
CA ARG A 74 -8.70 -18.08 12.06
C ARG A 74 -8.80 -18.78 10.73
N GLU A 75 -9.34 -18.12 9.72
CA GLU A 75 -9.36 -18.62 8.35
C GLU A 75 -8.36 -17.84 7.49
N LEU A 76 -7.59 -18.57 6.69
CA LEU A 76 -6.57 -18.05 5.79
C LEU A 76 -6.94 -18.42 4.35
N TYR A 77 -6.82 -17.46 3.43
CA TYR A 77 -7.07 -17.66 2.01
C TYR A 77 -5.79 -17.45 1.21
N PHE A 78 -5.19 -18.52 0.70
CA PHE A 78 -4.01 -18.43 -0.15
C PHE A 78 -4.43 -18.34 -1.62
N PRO A 79 -4.04 -17.29 -2.36
CA PRO A 79 -4.37 -17.17 -3.77
C PRO A 79 -3.56 -18.18 -4.58
N VAL A 80 -4.23 -19.03 -5.35
CA VAL A 80 -3.61 -20.01 -6.24
C VAL A 80 -4.31 -19.96 -7.59
N PRO A 81 -3.68 -19.40 -8.64
CA PRO A 81 -4.33 -19.25 -9.94
C PRO A 81 -4.78 -20.59 -10.53
N ALA A 82 -5.97 -20.60 -11.12
CA ALA A 82 -6.49 -21.76 -11.83
C ALA A 82 -5.69 -22.04 -13.12
N GLY A 83 -5.65 -23.31 -13.54
CA GLY A 83 -5.01 -23.70 -14.81
C GLY A 83 -3.49 -23.88 -14.75
N LEU A 84 -2.89 -23.80 -13.57
CA LEU A 84 -1.48 -24.12 -13.35
C LEU A 84 -1.28 -25.63 -13.14
N ASP A 85 -0.20 -26.16 -13.70
CA ASP A 85 0.34 -27.45 -13.29
C ASP A 85 1.07 -27.27 -11.95
N ILE A 86 0.49 -27.79 -10.87
CA ILE A 86 0.96 -27.58 -9.50
C ILE A 86 1.46 -28.91 -8.93
N GLY A 87 2.73 -28.93 -8.52
CA GLY A 87 3.35 -30.02 -7.78
C GLY A 87 3.79 -29.59 -6.38
N ASP A 88 4.06 -30.58 -5.53
CA ASP A 88 4.72 -30.42 -4.22
C ASP A 88 4.12 -29.32 -3.32
N MET A 89 2.78 -29.24 -3.29
CA MET A 89 2.06 -28.25 -2.51
C MET A 89 2.11 -28.60 -1.01
N ARG A 90 2.51 -27.65 -0.16
CA ARG A 90 2.60 -27.84 1.30
C ARG A 90 2.23 -26.58 2.05
N LEU A 91 1.48 -26.74 3.15
CA LEU A 91 1.21 -25.66 4.11
C LEU A 91 2.18 -25.80 5.28
N ARG A 92 3.04 -24.81 5.48
CA ARG A 92 4.07 -24.80 6.54
C ARG A 92 3.84 -23.63 7.48
N LEU A 93 3.47 -23.92 8.73
CA LEU A 93 3.10 -22.92 9.73
C LEU A 93 3.99 -23.07 10.99
N PRO A 94 5.05 -22.25 11.12
CA PRO A 94 5.78 -22.12 12.38
C PRO A 94 4.86 -21.56 13.45
N TYR A 95 4.89 -22.15 14.65
CA TYR A 95 4.06 -21.75 15.77
C TYR A 95 4.86 -21.64 17.07
N ARG A 96 4.34 -20.82 17.98
CA ARG A 96 4.70 -20.76 19.40
C ARG A 96 3.43 -20.82 20.25
N SER A 97 3.49 -21.46 21.40
CA SER A 97 2.38 -21.48 22.34
C SER A 97 2.90 -21.59 23.77
N ASP A 98 2.16 -21.01 24.71
CA ASP A 98 2.45 -21.14 26.14
C ASP A 98 1.14 -21.00 26.92
N ALA A 99 1.17 -21.36 28.21
CA ALA A 99 0.10 -21.13 29.17
C ALA A 99 0.70 -20.94 30.57
N ALA A 100 0.17 -19.98 31.33
CA ALA A 100 0.61 -19.73 32.70
C ALA A 100 0.20 -20.87 33.67
N PHE A 101 -0.80 -21.67 33.28
CA PHE A 101 -1.31 -22.80 34.05
C PHE A 101 -1.45 -24.04 33.18
N GLU A 102 -1.34 -25.21 33.81
CA GLU A 102 -1.55 -26.50 33.15
C GLU A 102 -2.95 -26.55 32.51
N SER A 103 -2.99 -26.83 31.20
CA SER A 103 -4.22 -26.80 30.43
C SER A 103 -4.15 -27.76 29.26
N ARG A 104 -5.23 -28.51 29.03
CA ARG A 104 -5.33 -29.39 27.87
C ARG A 104 -5.65 -28.53 26.67
N ARG A 105 -4.71 -28.39 25.75
CA ARG A 105 -4.82 -27.55 24.56
C ARG A 105 -4.59 -28.36 23.30
N ALA A 106 -5.28 -27.99 22.23
CA ALA A 106 -5.18 -28.63 20.94
C ALA A 106 -5.36 -27.63 19.81
N VAL A 107 -4.70 -27.92 18.69
CA VAL A 107 -4.85 -27.22 17.42
C VAL A 107 -5.41 -28.17 16.37
N GLY A 108 -6.38 -27.70 15.59
CA GLY A 108 -6.92 -28.34 14.41
C GLY A 108 -6.70 -27.47 13.18
N ILE A 109 -6.42 -28.07 12.03
CA ILE A 109 -6.36 -27.36 10.75
C ILE A 109 -7.25 -28.07 9.75
N GLU A 110 -8.20 -27.33 9.19
CA GLU A 110 -9.11 -27.78 8.15
C GLU A 110 -8.78 -27.13 6.82
N ILE A 111 -8.87 -27.93 5.76
CA ILE A 111 -8.59 -27.50 4.39
C ILE A 111 -9.65 -28.11 3.49
N GLY A 112 -10.36 -27.26 2.72
CA GLY A 112 -11.53 -27.67 1.95
C GLY A 112 -12.66 -28.22 2.84
N GLY A 113 -12.90 -27.58 3.99
CA GLY A 113 -13.94 -27.97 4.94
C GLY A 113 -13.73 -29.31 5.67
N ARG A 114 -12.50 -29.86 5.64
CA ARG A 114 -12.17 -31.14 6.30
C ARG A 114 -10.91 -31.01 7.15
N THR A 115 -10.94 -31.54 8.38
CA THR A 115 -9.75 -31.60 9.24
C THR A 115 -8.66 -32.44 8.60
N ARG A 116 -7.48 -31.83 8.40
CA ARG A 116 -6.28 -32.47 7.83
C ARG A 116 -5.19 -32.66 8.87
N PHE A 117 -5.17 -31.84 9.91
CA PHE A 117 -4.20 -31.92 10.98
C PHE A 117 -4.91 -31.70 12.32
N THR A 118 -4.52 -32.48 13.32
CA THR A 118 -4.87 -32.20 14.70
C THR A 118 -3.72 -32.63 15.60
N ALA A 119 -3.41 -31.81 16.60
CA ALA A 119 -2.35 -32.10 17.56
C ALA A 119 -2.68 -31.50 18.92
N ALA A 120 -2.31 -32.21 19.98
CA ALA A 120 -2.25 -31.64 21.32
C ALA A 120 -1.05 -30.68 21.40
N LEU A 121 -1.24 -29.54 22.05
CA LEU A 121 -0.16 -28.60 22.35
C LEU A 121 0.44 -28.98 23.71
N PRO A 122 1.79 -29.03 23.83
CA PRO A 122 2.46 -29.32 25.10
C PRO A 122 2.10 -28.30 26.19
N ASP A 123 2.25 -28.67 27.46
CA ASP A 123 2.22 -27.72 28.58
C ASP A 123 3.51 -26.87 28.61
N GLY A 124 3.39 -25.60 29.01
CA GLY A 124 4.47 -24.62 28.98
C GLY A 124 4.81 -24.10 27.58
N TYR A 125 5.92 -23.37 27.49
CA TYR A 125 6.42 -22.81 26.24
C TYR A 125 6.78 -23.94 25.27
N SER A 126 6.20 -23.88 24.07
CA SER A 126 6.52 -24.78 22.98
C SER A 126 6.58 -24.01 21.66
N GLU A 127 7.52 -24.41 20.82
CA GLU A 127 7.65 -23.91 19.45
C GLU A 127 7.83 -25.08 18.48
N GLY A 128 7.39 -24.91 17.24
CA GLY A 128 7.49 -25.95 16.25
C GLY A 128 7.01 -25.51 14.87
N VAL A 129 6.92 -26.46 13.95
CA VAL A 129 6.40 -26.20 12.60
C VAL A 129 5.37 -27.27 12.25
N ILE A 130 4.16 -26.83 11.92
CA ILE A 130 3.13 -27.69 11.35
C ILE A 130 3.36 -27.72 9.84
N ASP A 131 3.58 -28.90 9.27
CA ASP A 131 3.84 -29.07 7.84
C ASP A 131 2.89 -30.11 7.25
N ILE A 132 1.97 -29.65 6.39
CA ILE A 132 0.88 -30.45 5.84
C ILE A 132 1.07 -30.56 4.32
N PRO A 133 1.30 -31.77 3.78
CA PRO A 133 1.27 -31.98 2.33
C PRO A 133 -0.17 -31.84 1.82
N LEU A 134 -0.33 -31.10 0.72
CA LEU A 134 -1.61 -30.80 0.12
C LEU A 134 -1.69 -31.30 -1.31
N SER A 135 -2.91 -31.53 -1.76
CA SER A 135 -3.19 -31.91 -3.14
C SER A 135 -3.90 -30.76 -3.86
N PRO A 136 -3.59 -30.49 -5.16
CA PRO A 136 -4.16 -29.36 -5.89
C PRO A 136 -5.69 -29.37 -6.03
N ASP A 137 -6.35 -30.52 -5.89
CA ASP A 137 -7.82 -30.65 -5.91
C ASP A 137 -8.51 -29.94 -4.75
N MET A 138 -7.76 -29.51 -3.73
CA MET A 138 -8.28 -28.74 -2.59
C MET A 138 -8.43 -27.24 -2.88
N ILE A 139 -8.03 -26.78 -4.08
CA ILE A 139 -8.16 -25.39 -4.49
C ILE A 139 -9.56 -25.16 -5.03
N GLU A 140 -10.28 -24.19 -4.47
CA GLU A 140 -11.63 -23.82 -4.86
C GLU A 140 -11.69 -22.34 -5.21
N GLY A 141 -12.27 -22.00 -6.37
CA GLY A 141 -12.44 -20.60 -6.79
C GLY A 141 -11.13 -19.81 -6.95
N GLY A 142 -10.00 -20.49 -7.13
CA GLY A 142 -8.68 -19.85 -7.20
C GLY A 142 -8.03 -19.57 -5.84
N PHE A 143 -8.56 -20.18 -4.77
CA PHE A 143 -8.02 -20.05 -3.42
C PHE A 143 -7.90 -21.40 -2.73
N LEU A 144 -6.90 -21.51 -1.85
CA LEU A 144 -6.84 -22.56 -0.84
C LEU A 144 -7.28 -21.94 0.50
N ALA A 145 -8.44 -22.37 1.00
CA ALA A 145 -8.93 -21.97 2.32
C ALA A 145 -8.38 -22.93 3.40
N ALA A 146 -7.71 -22.36 4.40
CA ALA A 146 -7.19 -23.08 5.57
C ALA A 146 -7.78 -22.47 6.85
N ARG A 147 -8.60 -23.24 7.56
CA ARG A 147 -9.22 -22.86 8.84
C ARG A 147 -8.43 -23.47 9.98
N ILE A 148 -7.96 -22.63 10.90
CA ILE A 148 -7.19 -23.02 12.08
C ILE A 148 -8.10 -22.89 13.28
N ASP A 149 -8.23 -23.97 14.03
CA ASP A 149 -8.98 -24.05 15.28
C ASP A 149 -8.04 -24.26 16.45
N TYR A 150 -8.11 -23.38 17.42
CA TYR A 150 -7.45 -23.51 18.69
C TYR A 150 -8.51 -23.76 19.76
N SER A 151 -8.30 -24.77 20.58
CA SER A 151 -9.20 -25.12 21.68
C SER A 151 -8.41 -25.59 22.89
N GLY A 152 -8.94 -25.30 24.07
CA GLY A 152 -8.32 -25.70 25.31
C GLY A 152 -9.25 -25.62 26.51
N ALA A 153 -8.84 -26.26 27.60
CA ALA A 153 -9.54 -26.25 28.86
C ALA A 153 -8.56 -26.37 30.03
N ILE A 154 -8.78 -25.58 31.08
CA ILE A 154 -8.17 -25.78 32.41
C ILE A 154 -9.05 -26.78 33.17
N THR A 155 -8.43 -27.71 33.90
CA THR A 155 -9.14 -28.83 34.55
C THR A 155 -10.14 -28.37 35.63
N GLU A 156 -11.16 -29.20 35.90
CA GLU A 156 -12.33 -28.86 36.73
C GLU A 156 -12.09 -28.95 38.25
N ASP A 157 -10.88 -29.21 38.72
CA ASP A 157 -10.66 -29.47 40.15
C ASP A 157 -10.84 -28.23 41.05
N ARG A 158 -10.91 -27.02 40.47
CA ARG A 158 -11.28 -25.76 41.16
C ARG A 158 -12.00 -24.79 40.22
N CYS A 159 -12.90 -23.95 40.76
CA CYS A 159 -13.46 -22.83 40.00
C CYS A 159 -12.34 -21.81 39.69
N VAL A 160 -11.58 -22.04 38.63
CA VAL A 160 -10.50 -21.16 38.14
C VAL A 160 -11.06 -20.26 37.05
N ASP A 161 -10.79 -18.96 37.16
CA ASP A 161 -11.09 -18.01 36.11
C ASP A 161 -10.21 -18.32 34.88
N GLN A 162 -10.82 -18.77 33.78
CA GLN A 162 -10.08 -19.09 32.55
C GLN A 162 -9.37 -17.86 31.94
N ARG A 163 -9.74 -16.64 32.34
CA ARG A 163 -9.06 -15.40 31.95
C ARG A 163 -7.65 -15.30 32.50
N VAL A 164 -7.34 -15.98 33.61
CA VAL A 164 -5.98 -16.02 34.15
C VAL A 164 -5.12 -17.08 33.48
N SER A 165 -5.63 -17.83 32.50
CA SER A 165 -4.87 -18.89 31.83
C SER A 165 -3.53 -18.41 31.26
N GLY A 166 -3.46 -17.15 30.79
CA GLY A 166 -2.31 -16.63 30.07
C GLY A 166 -1.96 -17.48 28.85
N ALA A 167 -2.90 -18.29 28.36
CA ALA A 167 -2.67 -19.22 27.28
C ALA A 167 -2.74 -18.49 25.94
N TYR A 168 -1.88 -18.88 25.01
CA TYR A 168 -1.92 -18.36 23.65
C TYR A 168 -1.39 -19.39 22.64
N LEU A 169 -1.80 -19.22 21.39
CA LEU A 169 -1.21 -19.89 20.23
C LEU A 169 -0.93 -18.82 19.16
N ALA A 170 0.34 -18.67 18.78
CA ALA A 170 0.74 -17.72 17.76
C ALA A 170 1.42 -18.42 16.58
N PHE A 171 1.23 -17.86 15.40
CA PHE A 171 1.84 -18.28 14.15
C PHE A 171 2.72 -17.18 13.61
N ASP A 172 3.88 -17.54 13.06
CA ASP A 172 4.86 -16.59 12.55
C ASP A 172 4.54 -16.14 11.11
N GLY A 173 4.82 -14.87 10.79
CA GLY A 173 4.59 -14.28 9.47
C GLY A 173 5.34 -14.95 8.32
N THR A 174 6.43 -15.68 8.61
CA THR A 174 7.21 -16.46 7.64
C THR A 174 6.59 -17.81 7.27
N GLY A 175 5.55 -18.26 7.97
CA GLY A 175 4.74 -19.42 7.57
C GLY A 175 3.97 -19.16 6.28
N GLY A 176 3.47 -20.20 5.62
CA GLY A 176 2.70 -20.04 4.38
C GLY A 176 2.54 -21.29 3.52
N LEU A 177 2.13 -21.06 2.27
CA LEU A 177 1.88 -22.10 1.26
C LEU A 177 3.06 -22.18 0.28
N SER A 178 3.71 -23.33 0.20
CA SER A 178 4.70 -23.64 -0.83
C SER A 178 4.05 -24.43 -1.96
N ALA A 179 4.42 -24.15 -3.21
CA ALA A 179 4.02 -24.93 -4.38
C ALA A 179 5.08 -24.86 -5.49
N ARG A 180 5.20 -25.91 -6.30
CA ARG A 180 6.00 -25.93 -7.53
C ARG A 180 5.07 -25.72 -8.72
N LEU A 181 5.28 -24.65 -9.46
CA LEU A 181 4.42 -24.23 -10.58
C LEU A 181 5.10 -24.56 -11.92
N GLY A 182 4.39 -25.21 -12.83
CA GLY A 182 4.88 -25.46 -14.18
C GLY A 182 4.92 -24.17 -15.01
N ARG A 183 6.05 -23.88 -15.69
CA ARG A 183 6.23 -22.64 -16.47
C ARG A 183 5.27 -22.53 -17.66
N GLY A 184 4.81 -23.65 -18.22
CA GLY A 184 3.86 -23.62 -19.35
C GLY A 184 2.57 -22.87 -19.02
N GLY A 185 2.06 -23.02 -17.80
CA GLY A 185 0.85 -22.32 -17.33
C GLY A 185 1.08 -20.85 -16.98
N LEU A 186 2.33 -20.40 -16.83
CA LEU A 186 2.69 -19.02 -16.50
C LEU A 186 2.88 -18.13 -17.74
N SER A 187 2.53 -18.62 -18.93
CA SER A 187 2.64 -17.86 -20.20
C SER A 187 1.51 -16.85 -20.41
N ASP A 188 0.41 -16.97 -19.64
CA ASP A 188 -0.68 -16.00 -19.63
C ASP A 188 -0.40 -14.84 -18.67
N VAL A 189 -0.71 -13.61 -19.10
CA VAL A 189 -0.45 -12.39 -18.33
C VAL A 189 -1.27 -12.38 -17.03
N GLY A 190 -2.53 -12.79 -17.07
CA GLY A 190 -3.41 -12.83 -15.91
C GLY A 190 -2.96 -13.88 -14.89
N VAL A 191 -2.61 -15.09 -15.37
CA VAL A 191 -2.10 -16.17 -14.51
C VAL A 191 -0.76 -15.79 -13.89
N LEU A 192 0.18 -15.24 -14.68
CA LEU A 192 1.47 -14.80 -14.17
C LEU A 192 1.31 -13.70 -13.12
N ALA A 193 0.53 -12.66 -13.42
CA ALA A 193 0.32 -11.54 -12.51
C ALA A 193 -0.39 -11.96 -11.21
N ALA A 194 -1.20 -13.02 -11.23
CA ALA A 194 -1.82 -13.59 -10.04
C ALA A 194 -0.88 -14.49 -9.23
N ALA A 195 0.10 -15.16 -9.87
CA ALA A 195 1.11 -16.00 -9.20
C ALA A 195 2.33 -15.20 -8.69
N MET A 196 2.54 -14.00 -9.23
CA MET A 196 3.74 -13.18 -9.00
C MET A 196 3.95 -12.85 -7.50
N PRO A 197 5.21 -12.89 -7.01
CA PRO A 197 5.56 -12.37 -5.69
C PRO A 197 5.16 -10.89 -5.51
N ARG A 198 4.86 -10.50 -4.26
CA ARG A 198 4.56 -9.08 -3.92
C ARG A 198 5.78 -8.18 -4.12
N ALA A 199 6.97 -8.69 -3.80
CA ALA A 199 8.23 -8.03 -4.10
C ALA A 199 8.48 -8.05 -5.61
N VAL A 200 8.55 -6.88 -6.22
CA VAL A 200 8.67 -6.72 -7.68
C VAL A 200 9.89 -5.86 -8.03
N ASN A 201 10.78 -6.40 -8.85
CA ASN A 201 11.89 -5.68 -9.44
C ASN A 201 11.48 -5.05 -10.77
N ILE A 202 11.54 -3.73 -10.85
CA ILE A 202 11.19 -2.96 -12.06
C ILE A 202 12.46 -2.68 -12.84
N VAL A 203 12.58 -3.26 -14.02
CA VAL A 203 13.70 -3.06 -14.94
C VAL A 203 13.32 -1.99 -15.96
N LEU A 204 14.07 -0.89 -15.97
CA LEU A 204 13.91 0.21 -16.91
C LEU A 204 14.86 0.09 -18.11
N PRO A 205 14.46 0.57 -19.30
CA PRO A 205 15.40 0.72 -20.41
C PRO A 205 16.43 1.82 -20.08
N PRO A 206 17.63 1.80 -20.71
CA PRO A 206 18.60 2.87 -20.55
C PRO A 206 17.99 4.19 -21.06
N ASN A 207 18.14 5.27 -20.28
CA ASN A 207 17.55 6.58 -20.55
C ASN A 207 16.03 6.49 -20.82
N PRO A 208 15.22 6.12 -19.81
CA PRO A 208 13.80 5.90 -19.99
C PRO A 208 13.10 7.20 -20.40
N ARG A 209 12.21 7.11 -21.38
CA ARG A 209 11.36 8.22 -21.82
C ARG A 209 10.40 8.64 -20.70
N PRO A 210 9.86 9.87 -20.72
CA PRO A 210 8.98 10.32 -19.65
C PRO A 210 7.75 9.41 -19.42
N SER A 211 7.15 8.85 -20.47
CA SER A 211 6.07 7.86 -20.33
C SER A 211 6.51 6.54 -19.70
N GLU A 212 7.73 6.07 -19.99
CA GLU A 212 8.31 4.86 -19.39
C GLU A 212 8.61 5.09 -17.90
N ALA A 213 9.09 6.29 -17.54
CA ALA A 213 9.33 6.71 -16.17
C ALA A 213 8.02 6.87 -15.38
N ALA A 214 6.96 7.42 -16.01
CA ALA A 214 5.63 7.51 -15.41
C ALA A 214 5.02 6.13 -15.11
N ALA A 215 5.20 5.16 -16.02
CA ALA A 215 4.79 3.78 -15.77
C ALA A 215 5.57 3.14 -14.60
N ALA A 216 6.88 3.39 -14.52
CA ALA A 216 7.70 2.95 -13.39
C ALA A 216 7.25 3.56 -12.07
N LEU A 217 6.99 4.87 -12.03
CA LEU A 217 6.49 5.57 -10.85
C LEU A 217 5.12 5.03 -10.42
N SER A 218 4.23 4.78 -11.38
CA SER A 218 2.92 4.18 -11.13
C SER A 218 3.02 2.76 -10.54
N LEU A 219 3.98 1.95 -11.00
CA LEU A 219 4.27 0.63 -10.41
C LEU A 219 4.82 0.75 -8.99
N LEU A 220 5.79 1.64 -8.76
CA LEU A 220 6.39 1.84 -7.43
C LEU A 220 5.36 2.30 -6.40
N LEU A 221 4.42 3.17 -6.79
CA LEU A 221 3.33 3.61 -5.91
C LEU A 221 2.26 2.54 -5.71
N GLY A 222 2.01 1.70 -6.73
CA GLY A 222 0.95 0.69 -6.71
C GLY A 222 1.32 -0.63 -6.05
N PHE A 223 2.62 -0.90 -5.90
CA PHE A 223 3.14 -2.11 -5.30
C PHE A 223 4.14 -1.73 -4.19
N PRO A 224 3.75 -1.81 -2.90
CA PRO A 224 4.58 -1.33 -1.79
C PRO A 224 5.98 -1.94 -1.70
N ASP A 225 6.12 -3.20 -2.15
CA ASP A 225 7.40 -3.93 -2.14
C ASP A 225 8.13 -3.84 -3.49
N ALA A 226 7.65 -2.99 -4.41
CA ALA A 226 8.31 -2.78 -5.70
C ALA A 226 9.51 -1.85 -5.57
N ARG A 227 10.57 -2.19 -6.29
CA ARG A 227 11.81 -1.43 -6.34
C ARG A 227 12.36 -1.38 -7.75
N LEU A 228 13.10 -0.34 -8.07
CA LEU A 228 13.87 -0.33 -9.31
C LEU A 228 14.98 -1.38 -9.20
N ALA A 229 15.11 -2.22 -10.21
CA ALA A 229 16.21 -3.14 -10.31
C ALA A 229 17.52 -2.35 -10.39
N GLY A 230 18.45 -2.60 -9.47
CA GLY A 230 19.81 -2.13 -9.62
C GLY A 230 20.56 -2.94 -10.67
N ASP A 231 21.75 -2.48 -11.07
CA ASP A 231 22.68 -3.26 -11.93
C ASP A 231 23.13 -4.60 -11.32
N ARG A 232 22.70 -4.90 -10.09
CA ARG A 232 22.83 -6.19 -9.45
C ARG A 232 21.44 -6.70 -9.09
N ASP A 233 20.92 -7.59 -9.93
CA ASP A 233 20.14 -8.69 -9.41
C ASP A 233 20.75 -10.01 -9.92
N GLU A 234 21.64 -10.49 -9.06
CA GLU A 234 21.85 -11.85 -8.59
C GLU A 234 21.31 -12.98 -9.49
N ARG A 235 22.28 -13.69 -10.07
CA ARG A 235 22.11 -15.06 -10.58
C ARG A 235 21.61 -15.94 -9.44
N GLY A 236 20.31 -16.25 -9.43
CA GLY A 236 19.78 -17.37 -8.67
C GLY A 236 20.16 -18.68 -9.38
N THR A 237 20.92 -19.52 -8.70
CA THR A 237 21.24 -20.91 -9.05
C THR A 237 19.98 -21.71 -9.38
N ASP A 238 20.08 -22.71 -10.25
CA ASP A 238 19.01 -23.52 -10.90
C ASP A 238 17.86 -24.09 -10.03
N ASP A 239 17.84 -23.88 -8.71
CA ASP A 239 16.79 -24.27 -7.74
C ASP A 239 16.17 -23.07 -6.97
N ALA A 240 16.45 -21.83 -7.38
CA ALA A 240 16.09 -20.62 -6.63
C ALA A 240 14.56 -20.41 -6.53
N ARG A 241 14.05 -20.41 -5.29
CA ARG A 241 12.70 -19.95 -4.92
C ARG A 241 12.38 -18.62 -5.62
N TRP A 242 11.23 -18.55 -6.29
CA TRP A 242 10.72 -17.32 -6.89
C TRP A 242 10.13 -16.42 -5.81
N SER A 243 11.04 -15.67 -5.18
CA SER A 243 10.76 -14.74 -4.08
C SER A 243 10.56 -13.30 -4.55
N SER A 244 11.00 -12.96 -5.77
CA SER A 244 10.79 -11.65 -6.38
C SER A 244 10.31 -11.80 -7.83
N GLY A 245 9.26 -11.06 -8.17
CA GLY A 245 8.78 -10.90 -9.54
C GLY A 245 9.65 -9.91 -10.30
N THR A 246 9.62 -9.98 -11.63
CA THR A 246 10.29 -8.99 -12.48
C THR A 246 9.28 -8.36 -13.42
N VAL A 247 9.21 -7.03 -13.41
CA VAL A 247 8.46 -6.24 -14.39
C VAL A 247 9.45 -5.43 -15.22
N ARG A 248 9.44 -5.61 -16.54
CA ARG A 248 10.35 -4.94 -17.45
C ARG A 248 9.59 -3.94 -18.30
N ILE A 249 9.94 -2.67 -18.18
CA ILE A 249 9.46 -1.62 -19.08
C ILE A 249 10.22 -1.75 -20.40
N ALA A 250 9.49 -1.98 -21.50
CA ALA A 250 10.05 -2.12 -22.83
C ALA A 250 10.03 -0.78 -23.60
N ARG A 251 11.01 -0.62 -24.49
CA ARG A 251 11.09 0.53 -25.39
C ARG A 251 10.17 0.33 -26.60
N GLY A 252 9.47 1.38 -27.01
CA GLY A 252 8.72 1.45 -28.28
C GLY A 252 7.39 0.70 -28.31
N ASN A 253 6.89 0.43 -29.52
CA ASN A 253 5.56 -0.09 -29.85
C ASN A 253 5.43 -1.62 -29.61
N GLY A 254 6.06 -2.14 -28.55
CA GLY A 254 5.84 -3.52 -28.12
C GLY A 254 4.40 -3.75 -27.66
N PRO A 255 3.98 -5.00 -27.41
CA PRO A 255 2.67 -5.25 -26.83
C PRO A 255 2.55 -4.51 -25.48
N ALA A 256 1.34 -4.00 -25.19
CA ALA A 256 1.05 -3.32 -23.94
C ALA A 256 1.44 -4.17 -22.72
N LEU A 257 1.15 -5.48 -22.80
CA LEU A 257 1.52 -6.49 -21.81
C LEU A 257 1.94 -7.78 -22.51
N ALA A 258 3.02 -8.39 -22.03
CA ALA A 258 3.46 -9.70 -22.48
C ALA A 258 4.20 -10.44 -21.36
N VAL A 259 4.15 -11.78 -21.39
CA VAL A 259 5.05 -12.61 -20.58
C VAL A 259 6.34 -12.85 -21.35
N VAL A 260 7.47 -12.76 -20.65
CA VAL A 260 8.81 -12.98 -21.18
C VAL A 260 9.63 -13.80 -20.19
N ASP A 261 10.66 -14.49 -20.66
CA ASP A 261 11.59 -15.14 -19.76
C ASP A 261 12.48 -14.11 -19.04
N GLY A 262 12.53 -14.19 -17.72
CA GLY A 262 13.43 -13.41 -16.86
C GLY A 262 14.55 -14.27 -16.28
N SER A 263 15.51 -13.62 -15.61
CA SER A 263 16.64 -14.29 -14.96
C SER A 263 16.23 -15.20 -13.79
N ASN A 264 15.20 -14.79 -13.02
CA ASN A 264 14.74 -15.49 -11.81
C ASN A 264 13.31 -16.05 -11.94
N GLY A 265 12.88 -16.38 -13.17
CA GLY A 265 11.55 -16.88 -13.47
C GLY A 265 10.86 -16.08 -14.58
N PRO A 266 9.56 -16.36 -14.85
CA PRO A 266 8.81 -15.57 -15.82
C PRO A 266 8.69 -14.11 -15.36
N ALA A 267 8.86 -13.20 -16.30
CA ALA A 267 8.79 -11.76 -16.10
C ALA A 267 7.61 -11.18 -16.90
N LEU A 268 7.06 -10.08 -16.40
CA LEU A 268 6.04 -9.32 -17.11
C LEU A 268 6.71 -8.17 -17.85
N GLN A 269 6.45 -8.06 -19.15
CA GLN A 269 6.88 -6.94 -19.96
C GLN A 269 5.71 -5.95 -20.12
N ILE A 270 5.98 -4.67 -19.88
CA ILE A 270 5.03 -3.57 -20.11
C ILE A 270 5.59 -2.68 -21.22
N GLY A 271 4.78 -2.35 -22.22
CA GLY A 271 5.18 -1.51 -23.35
C GLY A 271 3.99 -0.81 -23.99
N GLY A 272 4.08 -0.59 -25.30
CA GLY A 272 3.05 0.10 -26.08
C GLY A 272 3.20 1.62 -26.08
N ASP A 273 2.24 2.29 -26.73
CA ASP A 273 2.25 3.75 -26.86
C ASP A 273 1.92 4.46 -25.53
N ASP A 274 1.17 3.78 -24.65
CA ASP A 274 0.83 4.23 -23.30
C ASP A 274 1.12 3.11 -22.27
N PRO A 275 2.35 3.02 -21.74
CA PRO A 275 2.70 2.04 -20.73
C PRO A 275 2.01 2.31 -19.38
N VAL A 276 1.55 3.53 -19.11
CA VAL A 276 0.82 3.86 -17.86
C VAL A 276 -0.57 3.21 -17.89
N ALA A 277 -1.27 3.27 -19.02
CA ALA A 277 -2.53 2.55 -19.20
C ALA A 277 -2.38 1.03 -19.01
N ALA A 278 -1.27 0.45 -19.48
CA ALA A 278 -0.98 -0.96 -19.26
C ALA A 278 -0.77 -1.30 -17.77
N VAL A 279 -0.10 -0.43 -17.01
CA VAL A 279 0.02 -0.55 -15.54
C VAL A 279 -1.34 -0.47 -14.86
N ARG A 280 -2.19 0.50 -15.23
CA ARG A 280 -3.56 0.61 -14.70
C ARG A 280 -4.39 -0.63 -14.98
N PHE A 281 -4.29 -1.18 -16.19
CA PHE A 281 -4.99 -2.40 -16.55
C PHE A 281 -4.55 -3.60 -15.69
N LEU A 282 -3.23 -3.76 -15.45
CA LEU A 282 -2.70 -4.80 -14.55
C LEU A 282 -3.19 -4.68 -13.10
N ARG A 283 -3.53 -3.47 -12.66
CA ARG A 283 -4.04 -3.22 -11.30
C ARG A 283 -5.55 -3.30 -11.23
N SER A 284 -6.24 -3.10 -12.35
CA SER A 284 -7.69 -3.17 -12.43
C SER A 284 -8.23 -4.59 -12.14
N ARG A 285 -9.47 -4.65 -11.62
CA ARG A 285 -10.22 -5.91 -11.48
C ARG A 285 -10.41 -6.67 -12.81
N GLY A 286 -10.22 -5.98 -13.94
CA GLY A 286 -10.26 -6.55 -15.30
C GLY A 286 -9.05 -7.43 -15.66
N ARG A 287 -8.03 -7.55 -14.79
CA ARG A 287 -6.89 -8.47 -14.99
C ARG A 287 -7.32 -9.92 -15.18
N THR A 288 -8.44 -10.34 -14.60
CA THR A 288 -9.01 -11.68 -14.77
C THR A 288 -9.57 -11.93 -16.17
N LEU A 289 -9.84 -10.87 -16.94
CA LEU A 289 -10.30 -10.92 -18.33
C LEU A 289 -9.15 -10.86 -19.34
N ALA A 290 -7.91 -10.66 -18.87
CA ALA A 290 -6.71 -10.57 -19.68
C ALA A 290 -6.21 -11.93 -20.19
N ALA A 291 -7.11 -12.80 -20.65
CA ALA A 291 -6.78 -14.11 -21.20
C ALA A 291 -6.22 -14.05 -22.65
N THR A 292 -6.14 -12.84 -23.24
CA THR A 292 -5.55 -12.63 -24.57
C THR A 292 -4.81 -11.29 -24.68
N PRO A 293 -3.71 -11.20 -25.45
CA PRO A 293 -2.95 -9.96 -25.68
C PRO A 293 -3.79 -8.80 -26.24
N ALA A 294 -4.94 -9.10 -26.86
CA ALA A 294 -5.86 -8.13 -27.45
C ALA A 294 -6.86 -7.52 -26.44
N ALA A 295 -6.96 -8.04 -25.20
CA ALA A 295 -7.86 -7.49 -24.18
C ALA A 295 -7.30 -6.23 -23.49
N ALA A 296 -5.97 -6.01 -23.54
CA ALA A 296 -5.31 -4.87 -22.92
C ALA A 296 -5.62 -3.52 -23.60
N THR A 297 -6.06 -3.52 -24.86
CA THR A 297 -6.51 -2.30 -25.59
C THR A 297 -7.89 -1.80 -25.15
N ALA A 298 -8.63 -2.56 -24.35
CA ALA A 298 -9.97 -2.22 -23.86
C ALA A 298 -10.00 -1.54 -22.48
N GLY A 299 -8.85 -1.32 -21.84
CA GLY A 299 -8.74 -0.74 -20.48
C GLY A 299 -9.10 0.74 -20.33
N ARG A 300 -9.70 1.38 -21.33
CA ARG A 300 -9.99 2.83 -21.35
C ARG A 300 -11.13 3.29 -20.42
N THR A 301 -11.81 2.37 -19.73
CA THR A 301 -13.06 2.69 -18.99
C THR A 301 -13.17 2.06 -17.60
N ALA A 302 -12.06 1.64 -16.99
CA ALA A 302 -12.09 1.14 -15.60
C ALA A 302 -11.86 2.27 -14.57
N THR A 303 -12.50 3.43 -14.76
CA THR A 303 -12.70 4.42 -13.68
C THR A 303 -14.08 4.18 -13.10
N GLY A 304 -14.18 3.19 -12.21
CA GLY A 304 -15.37 3.07 -11.37
C GLY A 304 -15.29 4.17 -10.33
N ASP A 305 -16.05 5.25 -10.53
CA ASP A 305 -16.35 6.27 -9.53
C ASP A 305 -17.05 5.61 -8.33
N ALA A 306 -16.29 4.97 -7.46
CA ALA A 306 -16.79 4.60 -6.15
C ALA A 306 -16.91 5.90 -5.34
N GLN A 307 -18.07 6.56 -5.47
CA GLN A 307 -18.42 7.77 -4.70
C GLN A 307 -18.48 7.53 -3.18
N THR A 308 -18.34 6.28 -2.73
CA THR A 308 -18.35 5.91 -1.32
C THR A 308 -17.22 4.95 -1.03
N LEU A 309 -16.29 5.35 -0.16
CA LEU A 309 -15.19 4.53 0.31
C LEU A 309 -15.69 3.59 1.43
N THR A 310 -16.00 2.33 1.11
CA THR A 310 -16.43 1.36 2.12
C THR A 310 -15.24 0.77 2.87
N ILE A 311 -15.46 0.24 4.08
CA ILE A 311 -14.40 -0.47 4.80
C ILE A 311 -13.97 -1.77 4.09
N ALA A 312 -14.87 -2.36 3.29
CA ALA A 312 -14.59 -3.57 2.53
C ALA A 312 -13.66 -3.25 1.35
N ASP A 313 -13.83 -2.10 0.70
CA ASP A 313 -12.90 -1.61 -0.33
C ASP A 313 -11.50 -1.33 0.24
N LEU A 314 -11.42 -0.95 1.52
CA LEU A 314 -10.17 -0.79 2.27
C LEU A 314 -9.54 -2.12 2.73
N GLY A 315 -10.18 -3.26 2.41
CA GLY A 315 -9.69 -4.59 2.79
C GLY A 315 -9.83 -4.89 4.29
N ALA A 316 -10.74 -4.22 4.99
CA ALA A 316 -11.02 -4.53 6.38
C ALA A 316 -11.59 -5.95 6.53
N ASP A 317 -11.24 -6.60 7.64
CA ASP A 317 -11.86 -7.85 8.04
C ASP A 317 -13.34 -7.60 8.37
N THR A 318 -14.25 -8.13 7.54
CA THR A 318 -15.70 -8.07 7.77
C THR A 318 -16.26 -9.45 8.12
N THR A 319 -15.42 -10.41 8.51
CA THR A 319 -15.88 -11.76 8.86
C THR A 319 -16.50 -11.79 10.26
N PRO A 320 -17.53 -12.63 10.50
CA PRO A 320 -18.05 -12.84 11.84
C PRO A 320 -16.98 -13.45 12.76
N LYS A 321 -16.80 -12.87 13.94
CA LYS A 321 -15.90 -13.37 14.99
C LYS A 321 -16.70 -13.80 16.21
N SER A 322 -16.49 -15.04 16.65
CA SER A 322 -17.05 -15.53 17.92
C SER A 322 -16.10 -15.20 19.05
N PHE A 323 -16.58 -14.50 20.08
CA PHE A 323 -15.76 -14.05 21.21
C PHE A 323 -16.52 -14.11 22.53
N ALA A 324 -15.80 -14.33 23.63
CA ALA A 324 -16.38 -14.35 24.98
C ALA A 324 -16.34 -12.97 25.64
N GLU A 325 -15.21 -12.27 25.58
CA GLU A 325 -15.00 -10.97 26.24
C GLU A 325 -14.81 -9.82 25.24
N ASN A 326 -13.84 -9.91 24.33
CA ASN A 326 -13.57 -8.86 23.34
C ASN A 326 -13.50 -9.40 21.91
N ALA A 327 -14.04 -8.64 20.97
CA ALA A 327 -13.75 -8.77 19.54
C ALA A 327 -13.29 -7.43 18.99
N GLU A 328 -12.31 -7.46 18.09
CA GLU A 328 -11.69 -6.26 17.52
C GLU A 328 -11.59 -6.37 15.99
N TRP A 329 -11.92 -5.26 15.34
CA TRP A 329 -11.70 -5.05 13.91
C TRP A 329 -10.92 -3.75 13.75
N GLY A 330 -9.72 -3.85 13.23
CA GLY A 330 -8.96 -2.68 12.86
C GLY A 330 -9.02 -2.44 11.35
N VAL A 331 -9.35 -1.21 10.99
CA VAL A 331 -9.48 -0.71 9.62
C VAL A 331 -8.32 0.23 9.37
N SER A 332 -7.46 -0.12 8.41
CA SER A 332 -6.40 0.77 7.95
C SER A 332 -6.95 1.69 6.87
N ILE A 333 -6.82 3.00 7.06
CA ILE A 333 -7.34 4.02 6.15
C ILE A 333 -6.15 4.88 5.70
N PRO A 334 -5.41 4.47 4.66
CA PRO A 334 -4.32 5.28 4.14
C PRO A 334 -4.90 6.54 3.48
N ALA A 335 -4.24 7.69 3.64
CA ALA A 335 -4.73 8.93 3.06
C ALA A 335 -4.75 8.89 1.52
N SER A 336 -3.87 8.06 0.92
CA SER A 336 -3.90 7.75 -0.51
C SER A 336 -5.18 7.06 -0.99
N ALA A 337 -5.99 6.43 -0.12
CA ALA A 337 -7.26 5.81 -0.52
C ALA A 337 -8.42 6.82 -0.63
N ILE A 338 -8.24 8.06 -0.19
CA ILE A 338 -9.28 9.08 -0.23
C ILE A 338 -9.53 9.53 -1.69
N PRO A 339 -10.79 9.66 -2.13
CA PRO A 339 -11.09 10.15 -3.48
C PRO A 339 -10.47 11.52 -3.77
N ALA A 340 -10.19 11.77 -5.04
CA ALA A 340 -9.66 13.06 -5.49
C ALA A 340 -10.61 14.21 -5.12
N GLY A 341 -10.05 15.32 -4.64
CA GLY A 341 -10.80 16.51 -4.22
C GLY A 341 -11.58 16.35 -2.91
N GLU A 342 -11.44 15.23 -2.21
CA GLU A 342 -12.16 14.95 -0.97
C GLU A 342 -11.25 14.84 0.26
N ARG A 343 -11.83 15.03 1.44
CA ARG A 343 -11.21 14.78 2.74
C ARG A 343 -12.13 13.96 3.65
N MET A 344 -11.55 13.20 4.56
CA MET A 344 -12.34 12.47 5.56
C MET A 344 -12.97 13.42 6.57
N THR A 345 -14.24 13.19 6.90
CA THR A 345 -14.98 13.95 7.92
C THR A 345 -15.62 13.05 8.98
N GLY A 346 -15.69 11.74 8.74
CA GLY A 346 -16.26 10.79 9.67
C GLY A 346 -16.30 9.36 9.13
N ALA A 347 -17.05 8.52 9.83
CA ALA A 347 -17.42 7.19 9.39
C ALA A 347 -18.87 6.86 9.81
N GLU A 348 -19.52 6.00 9.04
CA GLU A 348 -20.76 5.35 9.44
C GLU A 348 -20.50 3.86 9.55
N LEU A 349 -20.62 3.31 10.76
CA LEU A 349 -20.31 1.92 11.05
C LEU A 349 -21.58 1.15 11.39
N ASP A 350 -21.79 0.01 10.78
CA ASP A 350 -22.86 -0.92 11.13
C ASP A 350 -22.23 -2.18 11.75
N VAL A 351 -22.55 -2.45 13.03
CA VAL A 351 -21.98 -3.56 13.79
C VAL A 351 -23.09 -4.50 14.25
N ALA A 352 -23.05 -5.75 13.82
CA ALA A 352 -23.95 -6.80 14.28
C ALA A 352 -23.33 -7.52 15.48
N VAL A 353 -24.08 -7.66 16.58
CA VAL A 353 -23.62 -8.35 17.79
C VAL A 353 -24.73 -9.25 18.29
N ALA A 354 -24.45 -10.54 18.50
CA ALA A 354 -25.44 -11.44 19.09
C ALA A 354 -25.63 -11.12 20.58
N VAL A 355 -26.79 -10.58 20.96
CA VAL A 355 -27.10 -10.23 22.36
C VAL A 355 -27.99 -11.30 23.00
N ARG A 356 -27.66 -11.71 24.23
CA ARG A 356 -28.49 -12.65 25.01
C ARG A 356 -29.55 -11.90 25.82
N GLN A 357 -30.80 -12.37 25.79
CA GLN A 357 -31.85 -11.82 26.65
C GLN A 357 -31.48 -11.91 28.14
N GLY A 358 -31.69 -10.82 28.88
CA GLY A 358 -31.38 -10.72 30.31
C GLY A 358 -29.90 -10.58 30.67
N ALA A 359 -28.99 -10.50 29.68
CA ALA A 359 -27.57 -10.21 29.91
C ALA A 359 -27.27 -8.70 29.77
N THR A 360 -26.16 -8.25 30.36
CA THR A 360 -25.61 -6.91 30.09
C THR A 360 -25.31 -6.79 28.60
N LYS A 361 -25.82 -5.73 27.96
CA LYS A 361 -25.59 -5.46 26.54
C LYS A 361 -24.09 -5.20 26.30
N PRO A 362 -23.48 -5.82 25.28
CA PRO A 362 -22.11 -5.48 24.88
C PRO A 362 -21.97 -3.99 24.53
N VAL A 363 -20.80 -3.42 24.81
CA VAL A 363 -20.43 -2.05 24.45
C VAL A 363 -19.54 -2.10 23.22
N ILE A 364 -19.83 -1.22 22.26
CA ILE A 364 -19.07 -1.02 21.05
C ILE A 364 -18.32 0.29 21.21
N SER A 365 -17.01 0.29 21.08
CA SER A 365 -16.17 1.49 21.11
C SER A 365 -15.41 1.65 19.80
N VAL A 366 -15.29 2.89 19.33
CA VAL A 366 -14.60 3.23 18.10
C VAL A 366 -13.49 4.21 18.40
N THR A 367 -12.25 3.84 18.06
CA THR A 367 -11.09 4.73 18.17
C THR A 367 -10.53 5.05 16.78
N MET A 368 -9.88 6.20 16.66
CA MET A 368 -9.14 6.61 15.47
C MET A 368 -7.78 7.12 15.92
N ASN A 369 -6.70 6.54 15.41
CA ASN A 369 -5.32 6.88 15.79
C ASN A 369 -5.12 6.90 17.33
N GLY A 370 -5.77 5.95 18.03
CA GLY A 370 -5.72 5.80 19.49
C GLY A 370 -6.68 6.70 20.28
N VAL A 371 -7.43 7.60 19.63
CA VAL A 371 -8.39 8.50 20.29
C VAL A 371 -9.80 7.91 20.22
N LEU A 372 -10.48 7.78 21.36
CA LEU A 372 -11.88 7.34 21.42
C LEU A 372 -12.80 8.41 20.82
N LEU A 373 -13.52 8.06 19.75
CA LEU A 373 -14.42 8.97 19.04
C LEU A 373 -15.90 8.68 19.28
N ALA A 374 -16.26 7.41 19.45
CA ALA A 374 -17.65 7.02 19.66
C ALA A 374 -17.75 5.77 20.55
N SER A 375 -18.88 5.64 21.24
CA SER A 375 -19.25 4.43 21.96
C SER A 375 -20.77 4.23 21.96
N ALA A 376 -21.24 3.00 21.81
CA ALA A 376 -22.66 2.66 21.83
C ALA A 376 -22.90 1.28 22.47
N THR A 377 -24.06 1.06 23.07
CA THR A 377 -24.48 -0.28 23.49
C THR A 377 -25.11 -1.03 22.33
N ALA A 378 -24.79 -2.31 22.16
CA ALA A 378 -25.32 -3.13 21.08
C ALA A 378 -26.86 -3.25 21.12
N ALA A 379 -27.49 -3.10 19.95
CA ALA A 379 -28.89 -3.41 19.72
C ALA A 379 -29.12 -4.95 19.76
N MET A 380 -30.36 -5.37 20.08
CA MET A 380 -30.69 -6.79 20.28
C MET A 380 -31.12 -7.50 18.99
N ASP A 381 -31.90 -6.84 18.15
CA ASP A 381 -32.56 -7.47 16.99
C ASP A 381 -32.14 -6.86 15.64
N GLU A 382 -31.23 -5.89 15.65
CA GLU A 382 -30.74 -5.19 14.46
C GLU A 382 -29.26 -4.81 14.61
N PRO A 383 -28.54 -4.60 13.50
CA PRO A 383 -27.20 -4.02 13.55
C PRO A 383 -27.21 -2.65 14.24
N THR A 384 -26.20 -2.39 15.06
CA THR A 384 -26.02 -1.09 15.70
C THR A 384 -25.32 -0.14 14.74
N ARG A 385 -26.01 0.92 14.32
CA ARG A 385 -25.42 2.00 13.52
C ARG A 385 -24.74 3.03 14.41
N ILE A 386 -23.48 3.32 14.14
CA ILE A 386 -22.64 4.24 14.90
C ILE A 386 -22.12 5.31 13.95
N PRO A 387 -22.68 6.54 13.98
CA PRO A 387 -22.08 7.68 13.30
C PRO A 387 -20.85 8.15 14.10
N VAL A 388 -19.75 8.37 13.41
CA VAL A 388 -18.49 8.84 13.98
C VAL A 388 -18.08 10.11 13.26
N THR A 389 -17.83 11.19 13.99
CA THR A 389 -17.31 12.44 13.42
C THR A 389 -15.82 12.52 13.69
N PHE A 390 -15.03 12.86 12.66
CA PHE A 390 -13.59 13.04 12.78
C PHE A 390 -13.28 14.52 13.04
N PRO A 391 -12.67 14.86 14.20
CA PRO A 391 -12.21 16.21 14.46
C PRO A 391 -11.17 16.67 13.45
N ALA A 392 -11.07 17.98 13.21
CA ALA A 392 -10.01 18.54 12.37
C ALA A 392 -8.63 18.18 12.95
N GLY A 393 -7.70 17.77 12.07
CA GLY A 393 -6.33 17.39 12.45
C GLY A 393 -6.17 15.99 13.05
N ILE A 394 -7.23 15.19 13.18
CA ILE A 394 -7.09 13.78 13.60
C ILE A 394 -6.54 12.89 12.49
N ALA A 395 -6.80 13.27 11.23
CA ALA A 395 -6.34 12.54 10.06
C ALA A 395 -4.84 12.75 9.88
N ALA A 396 -4.14 11.65 9.62
CA ALA A 396 -2.73 11.60 9.25
C ALA A 396 -2.60 10.88 7.90
N SER A 397 -1.40 10.75 7.37
CA SER A 397 -1.17 10.01 6.10
C SER A 397 -1.42 8.51 6.24
N ARG A 398 -1.24 7.97 7.45
CA ARG A 398 -1.61 6.60 7.80
C ARG A 398 -2.58 6.66 8.97
N ASN A 399 -3.80 6.19 8.76
CA ASN A 399 -4.81 6.17 9.80
C ASN A 399 -5.20 4.75 10.17
N ARG A 400 -5.49 4.55 11.46
CA ARG A 400 -6.02 3.31 11.99
C ARG A 400 -7.30 3.61 12.77
N MET A 401 -8.41 3.08 12.28
CA MET A 401 -9.66 3.06 13.02
C MET A 401 -9.83 1.67 13.66
N GLU A 402 -10.18 1.61 14.92
CA GLU A 402 -10.39 0.37 15.66
C GLU A 402 -11.84 0.32 16.16
N VAL A 403 -12.54 -0.75 15.84
CA VAL A 403 -13.87 -1.06 16.35
C VAL A 403 -13.72 -2.23 17.31
N ARG A 404 -14.01 -1.99 18.58
CA ARG A 404 -13.95 -3.01 19.63
C ARG A 404 -15.33 -3.25 20.22
N VAL A 405 -15.71 -4.51 20.34
CA VAL A 405 -16.92 -4.95 21.02
C VAL A 405 -16.50 -5.65 22.31
N THR A 406 -16.93 -5.11 23.44
CA THR A 406 -16.65 -5.64 24.77
C THR A 406 -17.93 -6.16 25.42
N ARG A 407 -17.89 -7.41 25.86
CA ARG A 407 -18.95 -8.09 26.61
C ARG A 407 -18.48 -8.31 28.03
N GLN A 408 -19.33 -7.95 28.99
CA GLN A 408 -19.14 -8.42 30.35
C GLN A 408 -19.44 -9.92 30.42
N THR A 409 -18.41 -10.71 30.64
CA THR A 409 -18.56 -12.14 30.91
C THR A 409 -19.13 -12.32 32.31
N ALA A 410 -20.28 -13.00 32.41
CA ALA A 410 -20.77 -13.48 33.70
C ALA A 410 -19.99 -14.76 34.04
N GLY A 411 -18.82 -14.59 34.65
CA GLY A 411 -17.95 -15.70 35.10
C GLY A 411 -17.91 -15.76 36.63
N GLY A 412 -17.99 -16.97 37.20
CA GLY A 412 -18.01 -17.23 38.64
C GLY A 412 -18.88 -18.44 38.99
N ASP A 413 -18.63 -19.07 40.14
CA ASP A 413 -19.44 -20.16 40.73
C ASP A 413 -19.60 -21.45 39.90
N CYS A 414 -18.58 -21.84 39.13
CA CYS A 414 -18.59 -23.10 38.37
C CYS A 414 -19.82 -23.27 37.45
N ARG A 415 -20.45 -22.17 37.03
CA ARG A 415 -21.57 -22.16 36.08
C ARG A 415 -21.09 -21.73 34.70
N PHE A 416 -20.85 -22.73 33.85
CA PHE A 416 -20.57 -22.64 32.41
C PHE A 416 -19.30 -21.87 32.03
N ALA A 417 -18.47 -22.47 31.17
CA ALA A 417 -17.36 -21.75 30.53
C ALA A 417 -17.91 -20.53 29.75
N PRO A 418 -17.19 -19.40 29.71
CA PRO A 418 -17.59 -18.24 28.90
C PRO A 418 -17.85 -18.68 27.45
N GLN A 419 -19.09 -18.55 27.00
CA GLN A 419 -19.45 -18.91 25.64
C GLN A 419 -19.10 -17.78 24.66
N GLY A 420 -18.50 -18.16 23.53
CA GLY A 420 -18.28 -17.26 22.41
C GLY A 420 -19.59 -16.95 21.70
N TYR A 421 -19.87 -15.67 21.46
CA TYR A 421 -21.00 -15.21 20.66
C TYR A 421 -20.50 -14.44 19.44
N PRO A 422 -21.14 -14.59 18.28
CA PRO A 422 -20.68 -13.90 17.07
C PRO A 422 -20.95 -12.40 17.15
N ALA A 423 -20.00 -11.62 16.65
CA ALA A 423 -20.20 -10.25 16.21
C ALA A 423 -19.49 -10.02 14.87
N GLN A 424 -19.89 -8.98 14.16
CA GLN A 424 -19.37 -8.68 12.83
C GLN A 424 -19.44 -7.16 12.59
N LEU A 425 -18.34 -6.60 12.09
CA LEU A 425 -18.35 -5.30 11.44
C LEU A 425 -18.85 -5.48 10.00
N LEU A 426 -20.00 -4.89 9.66
CA LEU A 426 -20.67 -5.17 8.40
C LEU A 426 -19.99 -4.46 7.21
N PRO A 427 -19.94 -5.09 6.02
CA PRO A 427 -19.40 -4.49 4.81
C PRO A 427 -20.08 -3.17 4.37
N SER A 428 -21.29 -2.88 4.85
CA SER A 428 -22.01 -1.62 4.58
C SER A 428 -21.38 -0.40 5.26
N SER A 429 -20.49 -0.61 6.22
CA SER A 429 -19.79 0.47 6.91
C SER A 429 -18.91 1.25 5.93
N ARG A 430 -18.86 2.58 6.06
CA ARG A 430 -18.16 3.46 5.11
C ARG A 430 -17.51 4.66 5.77
N ILE A 431 -16.47 5.17 5.11
CA ILE A 431 -15.86 6.46 5.44
C ILE A 431 -16.71 7.57 4.82
N VAL A 432 -16.98 8.60 5.61
CA VAL A 432 -17.72 9.78 5.16
C VAL A 432 -16.71 10.85 4.74
N THR A 433 -16.83 11.29 3.51
CA THR A 433 -15.97 12.30 2.90
C THR A 433 -16.75 13.56 2.56
N ALA A 434 -16.02 14.66 2.39
CA ALA A 434 -16.56 15.94 1.93
C ALA A 434 -15.53 16.65 1.03
N PRO A 435 -15.94 17.61 0.20
CA PRO A 435 -15.00 18.40 -0.59
C PRO A 435 -13.87 18.98 0.27
N ALA A 436 -12.64 18.81 -0.20
CA ALA A 436 -11.46 19.37 0.43
C ALA A 436 -11.29 20.86 0.05
N GLY A 437 -10.76 21.64 0.99
CA GLY A 437 -10.19 22.96 0.68
C GLY A 437 -8.72 22.84 0.25
N PRO A 438 -7.98 23.96 0.22
CA PRO A 438 -6.54 23.94 0.04
C PRO A 438 -5.86 23.03 1.08
N PRO A 439 -4.83 22.24 0.70
CA PRO A 439 -4.11 21.40 1.65
C PRO A 439 -3.48 22.23 2.77
N ALA A 440 -3.67 21.84 4.03
CA ALA A 440 -3.06 22.52 5.18
C ALA A 440 -1.86 21.73 5.73
N ASP A 441 -1.91 20.40 5.64
CA ASP A 441 -0.82 19.49 6.02
C ASP A 441 -0.47 18.51 4.91
N PHE A 442 0.67 17.83 5.00
CA PHE A 442 1.05 16.78 4.06
C PHE A 442 -0.03 15.70 3.95
N SER A 443 -0.76 15.38 5.03
CA SER A 443 -1.89 14.45 5.02
C SER A 443 -3.07 14.87 4.15
N ASP A 444 -3.16 16.14 3.75
CA ASP A 444 -4.21 16.66 2.87
C ASP A 444 -3.81 16.63 1.38
N LEU A 445 -2.54 16.39 1.07
CA LEU A 445 -2.05 16.29 -0.31
C LEU A 445 -2.77 15.25 -1.19
N PRO A 446 -3.24 14.08 -0.69
CA PRO A 446 -4.01 13.16 -1.52
C PRO A 446 -5.22 13.83 -2.18
N ALA A 447 -5.89 14.78 -1.52
CA ALA A 447 -7.02 15.49 -2.09
C ALA A 447 -6.63 16.27 -3.37
N ALA A 448 -5.41 16.81 -3.41
CA ALA A 448 -4.88 17.52 -4.57
C ALA A 448 -4.26 16.56 -5.61
N LEU A 449 -3.54 15.52 -5.18
CA LEU A 449 -2.70 14.68 -6.05
C LEU A 449 -3.43 13.46 -6.63
N ASN A 450 -4.48 12.94 -5.98
CA ASN A 450 -5.16 11.72 -6.44
C ASN A 450 -5.93 11.90 -7.75
N GLY A 451 -6.27 13.14 -8.10
CA GLY A 451 -6.88 13.47 -9.40
C GLY A 451 -5.88 13.39 -10.57
N GLY A 452 -4.59 13.33 -10.27
CA GLY A 452 -3.50 13.36 -11.24
C GLY A 452 -2.49 14.46 -10.93
N PHE A 453 -1.23 14.19 -11.24
CA PHE A 453 -0.13 15.12 -11.03
C PHE A 453 1.00 14.85 -12.02
N THR A 454 1.82 15.87 -12.25
CA THR A 454 3.06 15.73 -13.02
C THR A 454 4.27 15.73 -12.09
N ALA A 455 5.07 14.67 -12.14
CA ALA A 455 6.35 14.60 -11.48
C ALA A 455 7.46 15.15 -12.40
N VAL A 456 8.00 16.30 -12.04
CA VAL A 456 9.12 16.94 -12.74
C VAL A 456 10.41 16.48 -12.07
N LEU A 457 11.13 15.57 -12.72
CA LEU A 457 12.32 14.93 -12.18
C LEU A 457 13.59 15.51 -12.82
N ARG A 458 14.75 15.38 -12.14
CA ARG A 458 16.04 15.71 -12.76
C ARG A 458 16.54 14.60 -13.67
N GLY A 459 16.11 13.38 -13.40
CA GLY A 459 16.43 12.17 -14.17
C GLY A 459 15.80 10.92 -13.54
N PRO A 460 16.01 9.75 -14.14
CA PRO A 460 15.40 8.49 -13.69
C PRO A 460 15.85 8.05 -12.27
N GLY A 461 17.00 8.53 -11.79
CA GLY A 461 17.47 8.24 -10.44
C GLY A 461 16.58 8.80 -9.33
N ASP A 462 15.73 9.78 -9.63
CA ASP A 462 14.80 10.37 -8.65
C ASP A 462 13.54 9.52 -8.45
N LEU A 463 13.24 8.55 -9.34
CA LEU A 463 12.00 7.76 -9.30
C LEU A 463 11.81 6.99 -7.99
N GLY A 464 12.83 6.25 -7.55
CA GLY A 464 12.78 5.46 -6.31
C GLY A 464 12.54 6.34 -5.07
N PRO A 465 13.37 7.37 -4.82
CA PRO A 465 13.19 8.27 -3.69
C PRO A 465 11.85 9.03 -3.72
N VAL A 466 11.40 9.50 -4.89
CA VAL A 466 10.10 10.18 -5.03
C VAL A 466 8.96 9.23 -4.72
N ALA A 467 9.01 7.99 -5.23
CA ALA A 467 7.99 7.00 -4.93
C ALA A 467 7.91 6.67 -3.44
N ALA A 468 9.05 6.57 -2.75
CA ALA A 468 9.10 6.33 -1.30
C ALA A 468 8.41 7.45 -0.50
N LEU A 469 8.59 8.72 -0.89
CA LEU A 469 7.94 9.87 -0.25
C LEU A 469 6.45 9.97 -0.57
N LEU A 470 6.06 9.67 -1.82
CA LEU A 470 4.68 9.81 -2.30
C LEU A 470 3.80 8.61 -1.98
N GLY A 471 4.36 7.42 -1.72
CA GLY A 471 3.60 6.19 -1.48
C GLY A 471 2.48 6.33 -0.43
N PRO A 472 2.73 6.95 0.74
CA PRO A 472 1.69 7.19 1.73
C PRO A 472 0.67 8.30 1.35
N LEU A 473 0.99 9.12 0.35
CA LEU A 473 0.28 10.36 0.03
C LEU A 473 -0.55 10.28 -1.25
N VAL A 474 -0.26 9.35 -2.16
CA VAL A 474 -0.88 9.35 -3.48
C VAL A 474 -1.45 7.97 -3.81
N ASN A 475 -2.67 7.98 -4.35
CA ASN A 475 -3.27 6.81 -4.93
C ASN A 475 -2.48 6.41 -6.18
N ALA A 476 -2.09 5.15 -6.26
CA ALA A 476 -1.38 4.65 -7.43
C ALA A 476 -2.22 4.62 -8.72
N ASP A 477 -3.55 4.76 -8.62
CA ASP A 477 -4.45 4.92 -9.77
C ASP A 477 -4.55 6.37 -10.28
N ALA A 478 -3.89 7.32 -9.61
CA ALA A 478 -3.84 8.71 -10.05
C ALA A 478 -3.32 8.85 -11.49
N ASP A 479 -3.68 9.97 -12.14
CA ASP A 479 -3.11 10.27 -13.46
C ASP A 479 -1.67 10.80 -13.35
N ILE A 480 -0.70 9.89 -13.42
CA ILE A 480 0.71 10.22 -13.21
C ILE A 480 1.38 10.49 -14.55
N THR A 481 1.87 11.71 -14.71
CA THR A 481 2.79 12.09 -15.79
C THR A 481 4.17 12.36 -15.22
N VAL A 482 5.21 12.09 -15.99
CA VAL A 482 6.59 12.46 -15.65
C VAL A 482 7.14 13.38 -16.73
N THR A 483 7.95 14.35 -16.35
CA THR A 483 8.78 15.17 -17.24
C THR A 483 10.19 15.28 -16.66
N TYR A 484 11.16 15.65 -17.49
CA TYR A 484 12.53 15.91 -17.04
C TYR A 484 12.83 17.41 -17.13
N GLY A 485 12.73 18.11 -16.00
CA GLY A 485 13.01 19.55 -15.87
C GLY A 485 11.94 20.52 -16.41
N GLU A 486 10.99 20.06 -17.22
CA GLU A 486 9.91 20.88 -17.75
C GLU A 486 8.71 20.90 -16.80
N VAL A 487 8.38 22.08 -16.25
CA VAL A 487 7.21 22.28 -15.40
C VAL A 487 6.00 22.53 -16.30
N PRO A 488 4.92 21.73 -16.23
CA PRO A 488 3.72 21.96 -17.03
C PRO A 488 3.00 23.23 -16.60
N ASP A 489 2.14 23.76 -17.47
CA ASP A 489 1.33 24.97 -17.22
C ASP A 489 0.10 24.70 -16.32
N ASP A 490 -0.46 23.49 -16.39
CA ASP A 490 -1.67 23.10 -15.65
C ASP A 490 -1.45 21.94 -14.68
N GLY A 491 -2.32 21.86 -13.66
CA GLY A 491 -2.44 20.73 -12.74
C GLY A 491 -1.41 20.70 -11.58
N PRO A 492 -1.61 19.82 -10.60
CA PRO A 492 -0.69 19.65 -9.48
C PRO A 492 0.69 19.15 -9.93
N VAL A 493 1.75 19.61 -9.26
CA VAL A 493 3.12 19.22 -9.59
C VAL A 493 3.92 18.76 -8.39
N VAL A 494 4.67 17.68 -8.58
CA VAL A 494 5.74 17.23 -7.71
C VAL A 494 7.06 17.58 -8.39
N PHE A 495 7.77 18.57 -7.88
CA PHE A 495 9.00 19.08 -8.49
C PHE A 495 10.23 18.66 -7.69
N VAL A 496 11.21 18.04 -8.37
CA VAL A 496 12.49 17.67 -7.77
C VAL A 496 13.60 18.58 -8.32
N GLY A 497 14.20 19.38 -7.45
CA GLY A 497 15.24 20.33 -7.87
C GLY A 497 15.96 20.99 -6.71
N THR A 498 17.18 21.46 -6.95
CA THR A 498 17.99 22.18 -5.94
C THR A 498 17.41 23.55 -5.60
N ASP A 499 16.79 24.17 -6.58
CA ASP A 499 16.19 25.50 -6.54
C ASP A 499 14.69 25.39 -6.72
N ALA A 500 13.94 26.30 -6.11
CA ALA A 500 12.49 26.35 -6.30
C ALA A 500 12.15 26.71 -7.76
N PRO A 501 11.11 26.11 -8.34
CA PRO A 501 10.66 26.48 -9.67
C PRO A 501 10.14 27.93 -9.70
N ALA A 502 10.25 28.59 -10.85
CA ALA A 502 9.79 29.96 -11.01
C ALA A 502 8.30 30.10 -10.66
N GLY A 503 7.94 31.16 -9.93
CA GLY A 503 6.56 31.41 -9.49
C GLY A 503 6.16 30.72 -8.19
N PHE A 504 7.00 29.86 -7.61
CA PHE A 504 6.81 29.30 -6.28
C PHE A 504 7.57 30.10 -5.23
N ASP A 505 6.90 30.50 -4.14
CA ASP A 505 7.54 31.14 -2.98
C ASP A 505 7.61 30.13 -1.81
N PRO A 506 8.75 29.44 -1.62
CA PRO A 506 8.88 28.44 -0.58
C PRO A 506 9.01 29.07 0.80
N VAL A 507 8.47 28.41 1.83
CA VAL A 507 8.60 28.82 3.24
C VAL A 507 10.07 28.92 3.65
N VAL A 508 10.85 27.86 3.37
CA VAL A 508 12.29 27.81 3.59
C VAL A 508 13.00 28.13 2.27
N ARG A 509 13.57 29.33 2.21
CA ARG A 509 14.26 29.88 1.05
C ARG A 509 15.75 29.55 1.04
N PHE A 510 16.22 28.82 0.03
CA PHE A 510 17.63 28.44 -0.13
C PHE A 510 18.45 29.44 -0.95
N ASP A 511 17.80 30.46 -1.54
CA ASP A 511 18.43 31.55 -2.28
C ASP A 511 18.93 32.70 -1.39
N GLN A 512 18.64 32.67 -0.08
CA GLN A 512 18.95 33.75 0.86
C GLN A 512 20.20 33.52 1.73
N GLY A 513 21.04 32.54 1.38
CA GLY A 513 22.28 32.21 2.11
C GLY A 513 22.10 31.10 3.15
N ALA A 514 23.02 31.01 4.11
CA ALA A 514 22.94 30.00 5.17
C ALA A 514 21.63 30.13 5.97
N ILE A 515 21.02 28.99 6.31
CA ILE A 515 19.73 28.90 7.01
C ILE A 515 19.96 28.31 8.39
N ARG A 516 19.26 28.81 9.40
CA ARG A 516 19.20 28.20 10.73
C ARG A 516 17.76 28.20 11.23
N LEU A 517 17.33 27.09 11.82
CA LEU A 517 16.03 26.98 12.48
C LEU A 517 16.25 27.01 13.99
N ASP A 518 15.62 27.98 14.65
CA ASP A 518 15.70 28.15 16.09
C ASP A 518 14.33 27.94 16.74
N SER A 519 14.35 27.36 17.95
CA SER A 519 13.24 27.33 18.89
C SER A 519 12.92 28.75 19.39
N PRO A 520 11.70 29.01 19.89
CA PRO A 520 11.37 30.26 20.60
C PRO A 520 12.36 30.65 21.70
N ALA A 521 12.99 29.66 22.34
CA ALA A 521 13.99 29.88 23.40
C ALA A 521 15.36 30.32 22.86
N GLY A 522 15.54 30.38 21.52
CA GLY A 522 16.79 30.70 20.86
C GLY A 522 17.76 29.51 20.72
N GLU A 523 17.30 28.30 21.05
CA GLU A 523 18.05 27.06 20.84
C GLU A 523 17.99 26.65 19.37
N THR A 524 19.14 26.32 18.78
CA THR A 524 19.20 25.82 17.40
C THR A 524 18.55 24.44 17.32
N ILE A 525 17.47 24.32 16.54
CA ILE A 525 16.83 23.04 16.19
C ILE A 525 17.62 22.40 15.05
N LEU A 526 17.81 23.13 13.95
CA LEU A 526 18.62 22.70 12.81
C LEU A 526 19.61 23.79 12.40
N ASP A 527 20.88 23.40 12.30
CA ASP A 527 21.94 24.27 11.80
C ASP A 527 22.04 24.27 10.27
N SER A 528 22.83 25.20 9.73
CA SER A 528 22.99 25.35 8.27
C SER A 528 23.64 24.14 7.61
N ALA A 529 24.53 23.44 8.31
CA ALA A 529 25.22 22.27 7.79
C ALA A 529 24.28 21.07 7.72
N ALA A 530 23.41 20.89 8.73
CA ALA A 530 22.32 19.94 8.72
C ALA A 530 21.38 20.26 7.57
N ILE A 531 20.76 21.45 7.53
CA ILE A 531 19.78 21.83 6.49
C ILE A 531 20.34 21.64 5.07
N ALA A 532 21.63 21.92 4.84
CA ALA A 532 22.26 21.71 3.54
C ALA A 532 22.36 20.24 3.12
N ARG A 533 22.51 19.31 4.08
CA ARG A 533 22.58 17.85 3.85
C ARG A 533 21.22 17.18 3.79
N HIS A 534 20.21 17.73 4.46
CA HIS A 534 18.88 17.14 4.53
C HIS A 534 18.13 17.24 3.20
N THR A 535 17.32 16.22 2.91
CA THR A 535 16.28 16.36 1.89
C THR A 535 15.19 17.25 2.46
N THR A 536 14.88 18.36 1.79
CA THR A 536 13.82 19.27 2.24
C THR A 536 12.61 19.08 1.36
N VAL A 537 11.45 18.82 1.96
CA VAL A 537 10.17 18.68 1.26
C VAL A 537 9.26 19.79 1.75
N GLN A 538 8.71 20.56 0.82
CA GLN A 538 7.80 21.65 1.12
C GLN A 538 6.66 21.65 0.11
N PHE A 539 5.44 21.94 0.54
CA PHE A 539 4.36 22.21 -0.40
C PHE A 539 3.76 23.60 -0.18
N GLY A 540 3.12 24.09 -1.23
CA GLY A 540 2.37 25.34 -1.21
C GLY A 540 1.66 25.57 -2.53
N GLU A 541 1.16 26.77 -2.72
CA GLU A 541 0.48 27.18 -3.96
C GLU A 541 1.47 27.84 -4.93
N MET A 542 1.34 27.51 -6.20
CA MET A 542 2.00 28.22 -7.32
C MET A 542 0.89 28.71 -8.25
N GLY A 543 0.42 29.94 -8.05
CA GLY A 543 -0.84 30.38 -8.67
C GLY A 543 -2.02 29.60 -8.06
N ASP A 544 -2.89 29.02 -8.88
CA ASP A 544 -4.10 28.31 -8.42
C ASP A 544 -3.90 26.78 -8.25
N ARG A 545 -2.65 26.31 -8.17
CA ARG A 545 -2.32 24.87 -8.17
C ARG A 545 -1.35 24.51 -7.05
N THR A 546 -1.51 23.29 -6.56
CA THR A 546 -0.64 22.70 -5.54
C THR A 546 0.70 22.29 -6.13
N LEU A 547 1.79 22.76 -5.53
CA LEU A 547 3.15 22.32 -5.80
C LEU A 547 3.73 21.64 -4.56
N LEU A 548 4.27 20.42 -4.72
CA LEU A 548 5.17 19.78 -3.78
C LEU A 548 6.60 19.90 -4.30
N TRP A 549 7.43 20.70 -3.65
CA TRP A 549 8.85 20.83 -3.94
C TRP A 549 9.68 19.89 -3.06
N ILE A 550 10.47 19.04 -3.70
CA ILE A 550 11.46 18.17 -3.07
C ILE A 550 12.85 18.70 -3.46
N ARG A 551 13.59 19.20 -2.48
CA ARG A 551 15.00 19.56 -2.60
C ARG A 551 15.87 18.40 -2.13
N PRO A 552 16.56 17.70 -3.04
CA PRO A 552 17.36 16.52 -2.69
C PRO A 552 18.54 16.85 -1.77
N GLY A 553 18.65 16.14 -0.66
CA GLY A 553 19.81 16.16 0.22
C GLY A 553 20.88 15.14 -0.17
N SER A 554 21.95 15.03 0.64
CA SER A 554 23.04 14.07 0.40
C SER A 554 22.60 12.61 0.49
N ALA A 555 21.59 12.33 1.31
CA ALA A 555 21.03 10.99 1.50
C ALA A 555 19.74 10.75 0.69
N PHE A 556 19.38 11.62 -0.27
CA PHE A 556 18.13 11.47 -1.02
C PHE A 556 17.99 10.10 -1.71
N ALA A 557 19.07 9.58 -2.28
CA ALA A 557 19.05 8.29 -2.98
C ALA A 557 18.78 7.09 -2.06
N SER A 558 19.06 7.19 -0.75
CA SER A 558 18.83 6.07 0.18
C SER A 558 17.35 5.85 0.48
N LEU A 559 16.49 6.86 0.24
CA LEU A 559 15.03 6.72 0.38
C LEU A 559 14.47 5.55 -0.46
N ALA A 560 15.06 5.29 -1.63
CA ALA A 560 14.66 4.19 -2.51
C ALA A 560 14.92 2.78 -1.94
N GLN A 561 15.74 2.68 -0.90
CA GLN A 561 16.15 1.41 -0.28
C GLN A 561 15.53 1.23 1.11
N SER A 562 14.78 2.21 1.60
CA SER A 562 14.18 2.13 2.92
C SER A 562 13.05 1.12 2.94
N THR A 563 13.08 0.23 3.93
CA THR A 563 11.98 -0.68 4.24
C THR A 563 10.88 0.00 5.06
N GLU A 564 11.19 1.14 5.68
CA GLU A 564 10.26 1.95 6.50
C GLU A 564 10.39 3.43 6.12
N PRO A 565 9.94 3.83 4.93
CA PRO A 565 10.13 5.20 4.46
C PRO A 565 9.40 6.20 5.37
N ALA A 566 10.07 7.34 5.61
CA ALA A 566 9.50 8.50 6.27
C ALA A 566 8.09 8.83 5.76
N VAL A 567 7.14 8.91 6.69
CA VAL A 567 5.75 9.23 6.38
C VAL A 567 5.52 10.72 6.61
N LEU A 568 5.48 11.48 5.52
CA LEU A 568 5.05 12.88 5.54
C LEU A 568 3.58 12.92 5.94
N GLY A 569 3.26 13.51 7.09
CA GLY A 569 1.88 13.59 7.60
C GLY A 569 1.55 14.98 8.11
N PHE A 570 2.30 15.44 9.11
CA PHE A 570 2.10 16.74 9.72
C PHE A 570 2.97 17.82 9.06
N GLY A 571 2.44 19.02 8.89
CA GLY A 571 3.18 20.20 8.44
C GLY A 571 3.12 20.44 6.95
N ASN A 572 3.72 21.54 6.52
CA ASN A 572 3.95 21.89 5.11
C ASN A 572 5.43 22.02 4.75
N VAL A 573 6.32 21.84 5.73
CA VAL A 573 7.77 21.77 5.58
C VAL A 573 8.29 20.56 6.37
N ALA A 574 9.14 19.75 5.75
CA ALA A 574 9.83 18.63 6.39
C ALA A 574 11.30 18.55 5.94
N PHE A 575 12.17 18.22 6.88
CA PHE A 575 13.59 17.91 6.67
C PHE A 575 13.84 16.45 7.00
N LEU A 576 14.46 15.74 6.06
CA LEU A 576 14.75 14.32 6.18
C LEU A 576 16.24 14.05 6.19
N ASP A 577 16.68 13.25 7.14
CA ASP A 577 18.01 12.62 7.18
C ASP A 577 17.88 11.17 6.77
N GLY A 578 18.29 10.86 5.54
CA GLY A 578 18.03 9.55 4.93
C GLY A 578 16.54 9.27 4.83
N ASP A 579 16.07 8.23 5.52
CA ASP A 579 14.68 7.76 5.53
C ASP A 579 13.88 8.18 6.76
N ARG A 580 14.43 9.07 7.59
CA ARG A 580 13.77 9.60 8.79
C ARG A 580 13.48 11.08 8.65
N ILE A 581 12.32 11.50 9.17
CA ILE A 581 12.02 12.92 9.37
C ILE A 581 12.80 13.39 10.60
N ASP A 582 13.74 14.31 10.40
CA ASP A 582 14.48 14.94 11.50
C ASP A 582 13.63 16.06 12.12
N PHE A 583 12.98 16.87 11.27
CA PHE A 583 12.09 17.94 11.71
C PHE A 583 10.99 18.22 10.69
N ALA A 584 9.77 18.47 11.13
CA ALA A 584 8.66 18.91 10.28
C ALA A 584 7.77 19.89 11.06
N PHE A 585 7.21 20.87 10.35
CA PHE A 585 6.39 21.90 10.96
C PHE A 585 5.35 22.48 10.01
N ASN A 586 4.34 23.13 10.58
CA ASN A 586 3.33 23.87 9.83
C ASN A 586 3.57 25.39 9.96
N SER A 587 3.91 26.06 8.87
CA SER A 587 4.28 27.49 8.88
C SER A 587 3.16 28.43 9.33
N GLU A 588 1.89 28.04 9.18
CA GLU A 588 0.75 28.90 9.56
C GLU A 588 0.35 28.73 11.02
N ARG A 589 0.36 27.48 11.51
CA ARG A 589 -0.05 27.11 12.88
C ARG A 589 1.08 27.25 13.89
N GLU A 590 2.31 26.96 13.49
CA GLU A 590 3.50 26.99 14.35
C GLU A 590 4.36 28.21 14.07
N ARG A 591 3.78 29.40 14.28
CA ARG A 591 4.46 30.71 14.14
C ARG A 591 5.62 30.94 15.11
N LEU A 592 5.94 29.93 15.92
CA LEU A 592 6.95 29.94 16.97
C LEU A 592 8.33 29.47 16.46
N ILE A 593 8.42 28.92 15.26
CA ILE A 593 9.69 28.53 14.64
C ILE A 593 10.31 29.76 13.96
N ASP A 594 11.53 30.13 14.36
CA ASP A 594 12.26 31.28 13.80
C ASP A 594 13.23 30.82 12.72
N ILE A 595 12.93 31.15 11.46
CA ILE A 595 13.78 30.87 10.30
C ILE A 595 14.77 32.02 10.13
N ARG A 596 16.02 31.80 10.52
CA ARG A 596 17.07 32.81 10.47
C ARG A 596 18.00 32.64 9.28
N TYR A 597 18.37 33.78 8.71
CA TYR A 597 19.37 33.91 7.65
C TYR A 597 20.59 34.66 8.20
N PRO A 598 21.49 33.99 8.96
CA PRO A 598 22.60 34.64 9.67
C PRO A 598 23.53 35.49 8.81
N GLU A 599 23.62 35.22 7.51
CA GLU A 599 24.49 35.95 6.58
C GLU A 599 23.84 37.23 6.03
N ARG A 600 22.54 37.42 6.27
CA ARG A 600 21.84 38.65 5.88
C ARG A 600 22.02 39.70 6.95
N PHE A 601 22.95 40.63 6.72
CA PHE A 601 23.01 41.89 7.47
C PHE A 601 21.72 42.68 7.22
N SER A 602 20.75 42.58 8.13
CA SER A 602 19.58 43.46 8.08
C SER A 602 20.03 44.86 8.52
N VAL A 603 19.65 45.89 7.75
CA VAL A 603 19.96 47.29 8.08
C VAL A 603 19.46 47.64 9.49
N TRP A 604 18.37 46.99 9.92
CA TRP A 604 17.82 47.07 11.27
C TRP A 604 18.71 46.47 12.35
N GLN A 605 19.37 45.33 12.10
CA GLN A 605 20.36 44.76 13.01
C GLN A 605 21.60 45.65 13.16
N PHE A 606 21.98 46.39 12.11
CA PHE A 606 23.00 47.44 12.22
C PHE A 606 22.54 48.57 13.14
N PHE A 607 21.30 49.06 12.97
CA PHE A 607 20.74 50.09 13.87
C PHE A 607 20.62 49.62 15.32
N GLU A 608 20.23 48.38 15.58
CA GLU A 608 20.17 47.83 16.95
C GLU A 608 21.56 47.68 17.56
N ARG A 609 22.51 47.10 16.81
CA ARG A 609 23.88 46.88 17.27
C ARG A 609 24.62 48.19 17.55
N TYR A 610 24.39 49.22 16.75
CA TYR A 610 25.02 50.53 16.89
C TYR A 610 24.09 51.57 17.51
N ARG A 611 22.97 51.17 18.12
CA ARG A 611 21.95 52.09 18.68
C ARG A 611 22.57 53.14 19.60
N LEU A 612 23.44 52.73 20.53
CA LEU A 612 24.09 53.65 21.47
C LEU A 612 25.04 54.61 20.78
N TRP A 613 25.74 54.17 19.73
CA TRP A 613 26.63 55.01 18.93
C TRP A 613 25.86 56.00 18.06
N ILE A 614 24.74 55.58 17.49
CA ILE A 614 23.86 56.43 16.67
C ILE A 614 23.16 57.47 17.55
N ILE A 615 22.68 57.08 18.74
CA ILE A 615 22.14 58.01 19.74
C ILE A 615 23.24 58.99 20.17
N GLY A 616 24.46 58.51 20.44
CA GLY A 616 25.60 59.35 20.80
C GLY A 616 25.98 60.35 19.71
N LEU A 617 26.02 59.91 18.45
CA LEU A 617 26.27 60.77 17.29
C LEU A 617 25.14 61.81 17.11
N GLY A 618 23.88 61.39 17.27
CA GLY A 618 22.73 62.27 17.25
C GLY A 618 22.80 63.34 18.34
N TRP A 619 23.16 62.95 19.56
CA TRP A 619 23.37 63.88 20.68
C TRP A 619 24.50 64.86 20.39
N LEU A 620 25.62 64.39 19.84
CA LEU A 620 26.75 65.23 19.48
C LEU A 620 26.37 66.26 18.41
N LEU A 621 25.59 65.85 17.39
CA LEU A 621 25.08 66.75 16.36
C LEU A 621 24.09 67.79 16.91
N VAL A 622 23.18 67.39 17.80
CA VAL A 622 22.26 68.32 18.47
C VAL A 622 23.04 69.33 19.31
N THR A 623 24.05 68.87 20.04
CA THR A 623 24.90 69.74 20.87
C THR A 623 25.70 70.73 20.01
N LEU A 624 26.29 70.26 18.90
CA LEU A 624 26.99 71.11 17.93
C LEU A 624 26.04 72.11 17.25
N GLY A 625 24.84 71.69 16.89
CA GLY A 625 23.81 72.56 16.34
C GLY A 625 23.36 73.64 17.32
N PHE A 626 23.18 73.27 18.59
CA PHE A 626 22.87 74.21 19.67
C PHE A 626 23.99 75.23 19.88
N VAL A 627 25.25 74.78 19.92
CA VAL A 627 26.42 75.67 20.03
C VAL A 627 26.52 76.60 18.82
N TYR A 628 26.27 76.10 17.61
CA TYR A 628 26.26 76.91 16.40
C TYR A 628 25.16 77.99 16.42
N LEU A 629 23.95 77.64 16.85
CA LEU A 629 22.83 78.58 17.03
C LEU A 629 23.13 79.62 18.11
N LEU A 630 23.66 79.19 19.26
CA LEU A 630 24.03 80.09 20.35
C LEU A 630 25.12 81.08 19.91
N ARG A 631 26.13 80.60 19.17
CA ARG A 631 27.20 81.44 18.62
C ARG A 631 26.67 82.44 17.60
N ARG A 632 25.69 82.04 16.79
CA ARG A 632 25.02 82.91 15.82
C ARG A 632 24.21 84.01 16.50
N VAL A 633 23.45 83.69 17.55
CA VAL A 633 22.67 84.66 18.34
C VAL A 633 23.58 85.63 19.11
N LEU A 634 24.68 85.14 19.69
CA LEU A 634 25.66 85.99 20.38
C LEU A 634 26.45 86.88 19.40
N SER A 635 26.64 86.46 18.15
CA SER A 635 27.28 87.30 17.12
C SER A 635 26.36 88.38 16.57
N SER A 636 25.03 88.20 16.63
CA SER A 636 24.06 89.22 16.21
C SER A 636 23.78 90.26 17.30
N SER A 637 24.12 89.99 18.56
CA SER A 637 24.01 90.97 19.67
C SER A 637 25.27 91.83 19.87
N ARG A 638 26.30 91.67 19.03
CA ARG A 638 27.58 92.39 19.13
C ARG A 638 27.76 93.48 18.06
N SER A 639 26.68 93.79 17.34
CA SER A 639 26.65 94.82 16.29
C SER A 639 25.92 96.11 16.68
N ASP A 640 25.56 96.27 17.97
CA ASP A 640 24.84 97.45 18.49
C ASP A 640 25.59 98.16 19.65
N ASP A 641 26.92 98.11 19.68
CA ASP A 641 27.74 99.04 20.49
C ASP A 641 28.75 99.79 19.60
#